data_AF-A0A9X3G7J8-F1
#
_entry.id   AF-A0A9X3G7J8-F1
#
_cell.length_a   1.000
_cell.length_b   1.000
_cell.length_c   1.000
_cell.angle_alpha   90.00
_cell.angle_beta   90.00
_cell.angle_gamma   90.00
#
_symmetry.space_group_name_H-M   'P 1'
#
loop_
_entity.id
_entity.type
_entity.pdbx_description
1 polymer ?
#
loop_
_entity_poly.entity_id
_entity_poly.type
_entity_poly.pdbx_seq_one_letter_code
_entity_poly.pdbx_strand_id
1 'polypeptide(L)'
;MTTTAEPTQTAGYSDDAPTVVRQLEITGMTCASCVGRIEKSLNKVDGVAVAQVNLATDVATVTYDPSTVDLGDLIGAVTAAGYGATPKQEAKNGGPAAPTTATGGDDTAERDRELNRIKRKWQIALATGLGLMGLMYWPVHIDTMDWLMPAIFVVATVVQYWAGKSIYASAWQAAKHRSTNMTTLVALGTGVAWTYSTFVTLWPAQAEELGLPLHVYYETSLIIVALVLAGKWMEARAKKATAAAVTALVGLAPKTARVVRDGLEVDIPVEQVAVGDIVRIRPGEKIPVDGVVATGTTTVDESMLTGESLPVDKAEGDQLIGATINTTGTVLMRTTAVGDDTALAQIVRLVEDAQGSKVPMQRLADKVSSVFVPAVILTALLTALAWAVFGPDGESMTMAITTSIAVLIIACPCALGLATPTAVMVGTGRAAELGILISNGEALEQARRLTAVVLDKTGTITQGKPALTDVTVVDGWTSDELLRLVAAAETGSEHPVAQAIVTAARDRGLTLPPVDGFDSIPGHGLVATVDGHRLRVGNAALMEHASVDVSHLGAAALARAEQGDTPMYVAVDERAAGLVTVADTVKTESPEAIAQLMALGLEVWMITGDNAATAHAVARQVGIDNVLADVLPADKAAKVADLQAQGHVVAMSGDGVNDAAALAQADLGIAVGTGADVAIAASDITLVGGDLRSIVSAIALSRRTVSVMRQGLAFAFAYNVLLIPVAAGALYWFDELLLDPVLASAAMAMSSVSVLTNALRLRRFRRPETVHEIEHPPVRQRIGQYAYLTGIAVVAVAIGTALTAVSRMEFAERGMNGTLAWMQTTGMPMRPAMSVMMTAEVDPASADDAGVNVQLDVPDSPRLGVPTRVTATVVDAQTGEPIEDITHSHEAWMHLIATRDDLGTFAHVHPEPTGEAGELAVDLTFPTAGRYIVNTEFRQQGQMSDVHQRQYVTVTGDAPAPVVLTESPREIVVDGVRVELGGDAVVGEPSDLHFEFTDATSGEPIDNLRPFLAAAGHVVVMRADGTTFAHEHAETEDGSGRPVFATPGTTFGPELKVHAQFDTVGTYQLWGQFRTADGDVLTVPFTVDAR
;
A
#
# COMPACT_ATOMS: atom_id res chain seq x y z
N MET A 1 34.79 2.38 -16.12
CA MET A 1 35.63 1.87 -15.03
C MET A 1 34.70 1.21 -14.02
N THR A 2 34.57 -0.10 -14.17
CA THR A 2 33.68 -0.98 -13.42
C THR A 2 34.41 -1.45 -12.16
N THR A 3 34.08 -0.86 -11.01
CA THR A 3 34.48 -1.41 -9.71
C THR A 3 33.59 -2.60 -9.41
N THR A 4 34.13 -3.79 -9.64
CA THR A 4 33.66 -5.06 -9.08
C THR A 4 33.66 -4.96 -7.57
N ALA A 5 32.49 -5.12 -6.94
CA ALA A 5 32.38 -5.28 -5.50
C ALA A 5 32.93 -6.67 -5.14
N GLU A 6 34.02 -6.71 -4.38
CA GLU A 6 34.49 -7.93 -3.73
C GLU A 6 33.44 -8.46 -2.74
N PRO A 7 33.32 -9.79 -2.57
CA PRO A 7 32.50 -10.35 -1.51
C PRO A 7 33.16 -10.02 -0.17
N THR A 8 32.40 -9.37 0.72
CA THR A 8 32.84 -9.09 2.09
C THR A 8 33.16 -10.41 2.79
N GLN A 9 34.44 -10.72 2.97
CA GLN A 9 34.88 -11.77 3.89
C GLN A 9 34.37 -11.40 5.28
N THR A 10 33.47 -12.22 5.82
CA THR A 10 33.13 -12.25 7.24
C THR A 10 34.41 -12.56 8.01
N ALA A 11 34.78 -11.67 8.93
CA ALA A 11 35.96 -11.83 9.75
C ALA A 11 35.81 -13.04 10.68
N GLY A 12 36.74 -14.00 10.56
CA GLY A 12 37.07 -14.99 11.58
C GLY A 12 35.96 -15.96 11.98
N TYR A 13 35.62 -16.91 11.11
CA TYR A 13 34.82 -18.08 11.50
C TYR A 13 35.63 -19.35 11.23
N SER A 14 35.88 -20.15 12.28
CA SER A 14 36.42 -21.50 12.16
C SER A 14 35.26 -22.48 11.97
N ASP A 15 35.33 -23.34 10.95
CA ASP A 15 34.30 -24.34 10.57
C ASP A 15 33.96 -25.41 11.63
N ASP A 16 34.48 -25.32 12.86
CA ASP A 16 34.39 -26.35 13.91
C ASP A 16 33.55 -25.95 15.16
N ALA A 17 32.85 -24.81 15.17
CA ALA A 17 32.00 -24.42 16.31
C ALA A 17 30.57 -25.00 16.20
N PRO A 18 30.02 -25.64 17.25
CA PRO A 18 28.69 -26.25 17.20
C PRO A 18 27.57 -25.19 17.19
N THR A 19 27.10 -24.81 16.00
CA THR A 19 25.95 -23.90 15.86
C THR A 19 24.63 -24.58 16.17
N VAL A 20 23.71 -23.86 16.80
CA VAL A 20 22.35 -24.32 17.09
C VAL A 20 21.35 -23.40 16.40
N VAL A 21 20.29 -23.98 15.82
CA VAL A 21 19.17 -23.25 15.23
C VAL A 21 18.06 -23.13 16.27
N ARG A 22 17.54 -21.92 16.50
CA ARG A 22 16.37 -21.68 17.36
C ARG A 22 15.34 -20.78 16.68
N GLN A 23 14.08 -21.05 16.95
CA GLN A 23 12.95 -20.22 16.51
C GLN A 23 12.44 -19.36 17.68
N LEU A 24 12.25 -18.07 17.41
CA LEU A 24 11.64 -17.09 18.31
C LEU A 24 10.34 -16.61 17.69
N GLU A 25 9.22 -16.68 18.42
CA GLU A 25 8.01 -15.95 18.07
C GLU A 25 8.20 -14.47 18.34
N ILE A 26 7.82 -13.63 17.37
CA ILE A 26 8.06 -12.21 17.39
C ILE A 26 6.72 -11.47 17.38
N THR A 27 6.52 -10.56 18.33
CA THR A 27 5.30 -9.76 18.43
C THR A 27 5.55 -8.30 18.02
N GLY A 28 4.56 -7.71 17.33
CA GLY A 28 4.58 -6.31 16.89
C GLY A 28 5.16 -6.06 15.50
N MET A 29 5.48 -7.10 14.72
CA MET A 29 5.83 -6.95 13.31
C MET A 29 4.59 -6.60 12.49
N THR A 30 4.70 -5.58 11.64
CA THR A 30 3.56 -5.14 10.82
C THR A 30 3.90 -4.94 9.34
N CYS A 31 5.18 -5.00 8.96
CA CYS A 31 5.61 -4.81 7.58
C CYS A 31 7.02 -5.37 7.32
N ALA A 32 7.42 -5.45 6.05
CA ALA A 32 8.74 -5.91 5.63
C ALA A 32 9.90 -5.11 6.25
N SER A 33 9.71 -3.83 6.54
CA SER A 33 10.74 -3.02 7.21
C SER A 33 10.98 -3.41 8.67
N CYS A 34 9.99 -4.03 9.34
CA CYS A 34 10.18 -4.60 10.68
C CYS A 34 11.12 -5.81 10.60
N VAL A 35 10.89 -6.69 9.63
CA VAL A 35 11.70 -7.90 9.37
C VAL A 35 13.17 -7.55 9.20
N GLY A 36 13.49 -6.65 8.26
CA GLY A 36 14.88 -6.25 8.00
C GLY A 36 15.56 -5.60 9.22
N ARG A 37 14.81 -4.93 10.10
CA ARG A 37 15.35 -4.35 11.33
C ARG A 37 15.69 -5.42 12.36
N ILE A 38 14.80 -6.39 12.57
CA ILE A 38 15.01 -7.48 13.54
C ILE A 38 16.17 -8.36 13.08
N GLU A 39 16.23 -8.73 11.80
CA GLU A 39 17.37 -9.46 11.23
C GLU A 39 18.67 -8.68 11.42
N LYS A 40 18.70 -7.38 11.13
CA LYS A 40 19.91 -6.57 11.30
C LYS A 40 20.30 -6.42 12.77
N SER A 41 19.34 -6.48 13.70
CA SER A 41 19.60 -6.46 15.14
C SER A 41 20.21 -7.78 15.59
N LEU A 42 19.61 -8.90 15.19
CA LEU A 42 20.06 -10.26 15.53
C LEU A 42 21.40 -10.61 14.89
N ASN A 43 21.59 -10.31 13.60
CA ASN A 43 22.87 -10.53 12.89
C ASN A 43 24.01 -9.61 13.37
N LYS A 44 23.73 -8.62 14.23
CA LYS A 44 24.75 -7.78 14.88
C LYS A 44 25.22 -8.34 16.22
N VAL A 45 24.55 -9.36 16.76
CA VAL A 45 24.96 -9.99 18.01
C VAL A 45 26.16 -10.89 17.70
N ASP A 46 27.30 -10.61 18.32
CA ASP A 46 28.53 -11.39 18.15
C ASP A 46 28.29 -12.84 18.59
N GLY A 47 28.38 -13.81 17.67
CA GLY A 47 28.03 -15.21 17.91
C GLY A 47 26.81 -15.70 17.13
N VAL A 48 26.05 -14.80 16.48
CA VAL A 48 25.01 -15.15 15.51
C VAL A 48 25.62 -15.30 14.13
N ALA A 49 25.47 -16.47 13.52
CA ALA A 49 25.91 -16.73 12.15
C ALA A 49 24.91 -16.15 11.13
N VAL A 50 23.62 -16.47 11.31
CA VAL A 50 22.52 -16.04 10.45
C VAL A 50 21.25 -15.91 11.27
N ALA A 51 20.53 -14.80 11.10
CA ALA A 51 19.17 -14.61 11.56
C ALA A 51 18.27 -14.20 10.39
N GLN A 52 17.16 -14.93 10.23
CA GLN A 52 16.13 -14.69 9.23
C GLN A 52 14.78 -14.53 9.93
N VAL A 53 13.93 -13.63 9.43
CA VAL A 53 12.63 -13.35 10.04
C VAL A 53 11.52 -13.55 9.01
N ASN A 54 10.52 -14.35 9.36
CA ASN A 54 9.36 -14.65 8.54
C ASN A 54 8.17 -13.79 9.01
N LEU A 55 7.73 -12.87 8.16
CA LEU A 55 6.57 -12.00 8.45
C LEU A 55 5.23 -12.73 8.38
N ALA A 56 5.14 -13.82 7.62
CA ALA A 56 3.89 -14.55 7.45
C ALA A 56 3.55 -15.41 8.69
N THR A 57 4.59 -15.94 9.34
CA THR A 57 4.47 -16.79 10.54
C THR A 57 4.77 -16.07 11.85
N ASP A 58 5.24 -14.82 11.78
CA ASP A 58 5.71 -14.05 12.94
C ASP A 58 6.86 -14.74 13.70
N VAL A 59 7.74 -15.47 13.00
CA VAL A 59 8.85 -16.24 13.59
C VAL A 59 10.21 -15.73 13.09
N ALA A 60 11.18 -15.61 13.99
CA ALA A 60 12.60 -15.44 13.68
C ALA A 60 13.36 -16.76 13.85
N THR A 61 14.06 -17.20 12.82
CA THR A 61 14.96 -18.35 12.88
C THR A 61 16.40 -17.85 13.00
N VAL A 62 17.08 -18.25 14.06
CA VAL A 62 18.43 -17.78 14.40
C VAL A 62 19.38 -18.95 14.55
N THR A 63 20.45 -18.94 13.76
CA THR A 63 21.59 -19.85 13.86
C THR A 63 22.71 -19.13 14.62
N TYR A 64 23.05 -19.64 15.80
CA TYR A 64 24.04 -19.01 16.69
C TYR A 64 24.91 -20.04 17.39
N ASP A 65 26.07 -19.59 17.86
CA ASP A 65 26.95 -20.38 18.71
C ASP A 65 26.50 -20.24 20.18
N PRO A 66 25.94 -21.31 20.79
CA PRO A 66 25.45 -21.29 22.17
C PRO A 66 26.55 -21.12 23.21
N SER A 67 27.83 -21.20 22.85
CA SER A 67 28.95 -20.92 23.74
C SER A 67 29.26 -19.42 23.88
N THR A 68 28.74 -18.59 22.96
CA THR A 68 29.00 -17.14 22.90
C THR A 68 27.79 -16.28 23.16
N VAL A 69 26.58 -16.76 22.82
CA VAL A 69 25.32 -16.01 22.90
C VAL A 69 24.25 -16.88 23.54
N ASP A 70 23.46 -16.33 24.46
CA ASP A 70 22.30 -17.01 25.02
C ASP A 70 20.97 -16.54 24.40
N LEU A 71 19.89 -17.26 24.70
CA LEU A 71 18.55 -16.94 24.21
C LEU A 71 18.03 -15.59 24.74
N GLY A 72 18.47 -15.17 25.92
CA GLY A 72 18.15 -13.88 26.54
C GLY A 72 18.78 -12.71 25.79
N ASP A 73 20.01 -12.87 25.31
CA ASP A 73 20.71 -11.89 24.48
C ASP A 73 20.00 -11.69 23.14
N LEU A 74 19.55 -12.78 22.51
CA LEU A 74 18.75 -12.74 21.28
C LEU A 74 17.41 -12.01 21.51
N ILE A 75 16.68 -12.36 22.56
CA ILE A 75 15.43 -11.68 22.94
C ILE A 75 15.69 -10.20 23.26
N GLY A 76 16.79 -9.90 23.95
CA GLY A 76 17.24 -8.55 24.27
C GLY A 76 17.50 -7.73 23.00
N ALA A 77 18.15 -8.32 22.00
CA ALA A 77 18.40 -7.68 20.70
C ALA A 77 17.11 -7.38 19.94
N VAL A 78 16.12 -8.26 19.97
CA VAL A 78 14.79 -8.00 19.39
C VAL A 78 14.03 -6.91 20.16
N THR A 79 14.12 -6.94 21.49
CA THR A 79 13.49 -5.95 22.37
C THR A 79 14.09 -4.56 22.19
N ALA A 80 15.41 -4.47 22.06
CA ALA A 80 16.13 -3.23 21.75
C ALA A 80 15.78 -2.67 20.36
N ALA A 81 15.45 -3.57 19.41
CA ALA A 81 14.92 -3.18 18.10
C ALA A 81 13.46 -2.70 18.15
N GLY A 82 12.76 -2.89 19.28
CA GLY A 82 11.42 -2.37 19.55
C GLY A 82 10.28 -3.37 19.41
N TYR A 83 10.58 -4.67 19.42
CA TYR A 83 9.63 -5.77 19.21
C TYR A 83 9.65 -6.76 20.39
N GLY A 84 8.57 -7.51 20.60
CA GLY A 84 8.59 -8.60 21.59
C GLY A 84 9.14 -9.88 20.98
N ALA A 85 9.82 -10.71 21.77
CA ALA A 85 10.29 -12.02 21.35
C ALA A 85 10.11 -13.07 22.45
N THR A 86 9.62 -14.26 22.09
CA THR A 86 9.49 -15.41 22.98
C THR A 86 10.04 -16.67 22.30
N PRO A 87 10.66 -17.60 23.04
CA PRO A 87 11.13 -18.86 22.46
C PRO A 87 9.94 -19.69 21.97
N LYS A 88 9.98 -20.17 20.72
CA LYS A 88 8.98 -21.12 20.23
C LYS A 88 9.25 -22.48 20.88
N GLN A 89 8.30 -23.03 21.62
CA GLN A 89 8.49 -24.31 22.32
C GLN A 89 8.65 -25.47 21.33
N GLU A 90 9.79 -26.15 21.34
CA GLU A 90 9.94 -27.47 20.73
C GLU A 90 9.14 -28.50 21.55
N ALA A 91 8.18 -29.17 20.92
CA ALA A 91 7.45 -30.26 21.54
C ALA A 91 8.41 -31.43 21.84
N LYS A 92 8.84 -31.55 23.09
CA LYS A 92 9.41 -32.80 23.60
C LYS A 92 8.29 -33.83 23.68
N ASN A 93 8.08 -34.58 22.59
CA ASN A 93 7.56 -35.95 22.46
C ASN A 93 6.91 -36.12 21.07
N GLY A 94 7.68 -36.66 20.11
CA GLY A 94 7.31 -37.45 18.91
C GLY A 94 5.92 -37.40 18.26
N GLY A 95 5.19 -36.30 18.30
CA GLY A 95 3.98 -36.08 17.52
C GLY A 95 4.09 -34.75 16.80
N PRO A 96 3.33 -34.53 15.71
CA PRO A 96 3.24 -33.19 15.19
C PRO A 96 2.58 -32.37 16.30
N ALA A 97 3.25 -31.31 16.74
CA ALA A 97 2.43 -30.15 16.97
C ALA A 97 1.85 -29.87 15.58
N ALA A 98 0.55 -30.14 15.39
CA ALA A 98 -0.23 -29.35 14.44
C ALA A 98 0.33 -27.93 14.55
N PRO A 99 0.65 -27.26 13.42
CA PRO A 99 1.31 -25.95 13.45
C PRO A 99 0.65 -25.19 14.58
N THR A 100 1.43 -24.70 15.52
CA THR A 100 0.94 -24.10 16.75
C THR A 100 0.20 -22.80 16.39
N THR A 101 -0.89 -22.86 15.64
CA THR A 101 -2.18 -22.48 16.18
C THR A 101 -2.34 -23.22 17.52
N ALA A 102 -1.68 -22.71 18.55
CA ALA A 102 -1.99 -23.05 19.93
C ALA A 102 -3.51 -22.94 20.05
N THR A 103 -4.18 -24.07 20.31
CA THR A 103 -5.64 -24.21 20.41
C THR A 103 -6.43 -23.55 19.27
N GLY A 104 -7.00 -24.35 18.36
CA GLY A 104 -7.81 -23.94 17.19
C GLY A 104 -9.10 -23.14 17.46
N GLY A 105 -9.18 -22.36 18.53
CA GLY A 105 -10.14 -21.29 18.75
C GLY A 105 -9.55 -19.99 19.33
N ASP A 106 -8.33 -19.98 19.90
CA ASP A 106 -7.82 -18.79 20.63
C ASP A 106 -6.91 -17.90 19.77
N ASP A 107 -6.03 -18.46 18.94
CA ASP A 107 -5.08 -17.67 18.12
C ASP A 107 -5.73 -17.04 16.87
N THR A 108 -6.67 -17.75 16.23
CA THR A 108 -7.57 -17.16 15.22
C THR A 108 -8.47 -16.09 15.82
N ALA A 109 -8.96 -16.31 17.06
CA ALA A 109 -9.75 -15.31 17.77
C ALA A 109 -8.89 -14.10 18.17
N GLU A 110 -7.63 -14.28 18.52
CA GLU A 110 -6.69 -13.20 18.85
C GLU A 110 -6.34 -12.37 17.61
N ARG A 111 -5.99 -13.02 16.49
CA ARG A 111 -5.87 -12.34 15.18
C ARG A 111 -7.14 -11.61 14.78
N ASP A 112 -8.32 -12.21 15.01
CA ASP A 112 -9.60 -11.56 14.72
C ASP A 112 -9.91 -10.38 15.66
N ARG A 113 -9.52 -10.47 16.95
CA ARG A 113 -9.61 -9.37 17.90
C ARG A 113 -8.70 -8.23 17.46
N GLU A 114 -7.49 -8.52 16.99
CA GLU A 114 -6.55 -7.51 16.48
C GLU A 114 -7.03 -6.86 15.19
N LEU A 115 -7.49 -7.65 14.21
CA LEU A 115 -8.14 -7.16 12.99
C LEU A 115 -9.34 -6.26 13.31
N ASN A 116 -10.19 -6.68 14.25
CA ASN A 116 -11.32 -5.87 14.71
C ASN A 116 -10.90 -4.62 15.51
N ARG A 117 -9.72 -4.63 16.15
CA ARG A 117 -9.16 -3.47 16.84
C ARG A 117 -8.67 -2.43 15.83
N ILE A 118 -7.92 -2.84 14.81
CA ILE A 118 -7.49 -1.94 13.72
C ILE A 118 -8.73 -1.43 12.97
N LYS A 119 -9.72 -2.31 12.71
CA LYS A 119 -11.00 -1.95 12.09
C LYS A 119 -11.70 -0.81 12.84
N ARG A 120 -11.90 -0.98 14.15
CA ARG A 120 -12.54 0.04 14.99
C ARG A 120 -11.74 1.34 15.02
N LYS A 121 -10.42 1.27 15.10
CA LYS A 121 -9.56 2.46 15.12
C LYS A 121 -9.73 3.31 13.86
N TRP A 122 -9.65 2.71 12.68
CA TRP A 122 -9.79 3.48 11.43
C TRP A 122 -11.22 3.97 11.24
N GLN A 123 -12.23 3.19 11.60
CA GLN A 123 -13.64 3.61 11.50
C GLN A 123 -13.95 4.80 12.41
N ILE A 124 -13.46 4.76 13.66
CA ILE A 124 -13.64 5.87 14.60
C ILE A 124 -12.85 7.09 14.12
N ALA A 125 -11.58 6.93 13.73
CA ALA A 125 -10.80 8.05 13.20
C ALA A 125 -11.43 8.67 11.95
N LEU A 126 -11.97 7.86 11.04
CA LEU A 126 -12.67 8.34 9.84
C LEU A 126 -13.99 9.02 10.20
N ALA A 127 -14.80 8.42 11.09
CA ALA A 127 -16.07 8.99 11.50
C ALA A 127 -15.86 10.31 12.27
N THR A 128 -14.83 10.40 13.11
CA THR A 128 -14.45 11.66 13.77
C THR A 128 -13.93 12.67 12.76
N GLY A 129 -13.02 12.29 11.86
CA GLY A 129 -12.51 13.20 10.82
C GLY A 129 -13.61 13.72 9.90
N LEU A 130 -14.46 12.85 9.38
CA LEU A 130 -15.64 13.23 8.59
C LEU A 130 -16.70 13.96 9.40
N GLY A 131 -16.81 13.68 10.71
CA GLY A 131 -17.71 14.39 11.61
C GLY A 131 -17.23 15.81 11.90
N LEU A 132 -15.92 16.02 12.09
CA LEU A 132 -15.31 17.35 12.20
C LEU A 132 -15.43 18.10 10.87
N MET A 133 -15.18 17.41 9.75
CA MET A 133 -15.40 17.97 8.42
C MET A 133 -16.88 18.33 8.22
N GLY A 134 -17.82 17.46 8.57
CA GLY A 134 -19.25 17.70 8.48
C GLY A 134 -19.76 18.80 9.42
N LEU A 135 -19.17 18.92 10.61
CA LEU A 135 -19.41 20.03 11.54
C LEU A 135 -18.96 21.36 10.94
N MET A 136 -17.89 21.36 10.16
CA MET A 136 -17.43 22.51 9.38
C MET A 136 -18.40 22.88 8.24
N TYR A 137 -19.14 21.90 7.70
CA TYR A 137 -20.17 22.08 6.67
C TYR A 137 -21.58 22.32 7.23
N TRP A 138 -21.79 22.18 8.54
CA TRP A 138 -23.10 22.39 9.17
C TRP A 138 -23.21 23.86 9.60
N PRO A 139 -24.16 24.65 9.05
CA PRO A 139 -24.31 26.06 9.40
C PRO A 139 -24.99 26.18 10.77
N VAL A 140 -24.22 26.01 11.84
CA VAL A 140 -24.68 26.23 13.21
C VAL A 140 -24.31 27.65 13.66
N HIS A 141 -25.33 28.49 13.88
CA HIS A 141 -25.19 29.81 14.50
C HIS A 141 -24.95 29.68 16.01
N ILE A 142 -23.86 29.01 16.38
CA ILE A 142 -23.43 28.88 17.77
C ILE A 142 -22.27 29.86 17.95
N ASP A 143 -22.24 30.60 19.07
CA ASP A 143 -21.06 31.34 19.51
C ASP A 143 -19.89 30.35 19.66
N THR A 144 -19.12 30.20 18.59
CA THR A 144 -18.37 28.98 18.27
C THR A 144 -16.93 29.03 18.77
N MET A 145 -16.48 30.14 19.36
CA MET A 145 -15.07 30.36 19.68
C MET A 145 -14.64 29.90 21.08
N ASP A 146 -15.51 29.98 22.10
CA ASP A 146 -15.05 29.80 23.49
C ASP A 146 -14.93 28.34 23.94
N TRP A 147 -15.75 27.43 23.40
CA TRP A 147 -15.78 26.03 23.85
C TRP A 147 -15.65 25.01 22.72
N LEU A 148 -16.11 25.32 21.51
CA LEU A 148 -16.14 24.36 20.40
C LEU A 148 -14.73 24.06 19.88
N MET A 149 -13.89 25.08 19.67
CA MET A 149 -12.52 24.90 19.19
C MET A 149 -11.63 24.14 20.19
N PRO A 150 -11.64 24.47 21.50
CA PRO A 150 -11.01 23.63 22.51
C PRO A 150 -11.56 22.20 22.54
N ALA A 151 -12.88 22.00 22.34
CA ALA A 151 -13.47 20.67 22.27
C ALA A 151 -13.00 19.88 21.04
N ILE A 152 -12.92 20.51 19.86
CA ILE A 152 -12.37 19.93 18.63
C ILE A 152 -10.91 19.54 18.86
N PHE A 153 -10.10 20.42 19.44
CA PHE A 153 -8.71 20.12 19.80
C PHE A 153 -8.61 18.89 20.71
N VAL A 154 -9.41 18.82 21.77
CA VAL A 154 -9.39 17.68 22.71
C VAL A 154 -9.79 16.39 21.99
N VAL A 155 -10.89 16.40 21.25
CA VAL A 155 -11.38 15.22 20.51
C VAL A 155 -10.36 14.77 19.47
N ALA A 156 -9.85 15.70 18.66
CA ALA A 156 -8.86 15.41 17.63
C ALA A 156 -7.57 14.87 18.21
N THR A 157 -7.07 15.46 19.30
CA THR A 157 -5.87 14.99 20.01
C THR A 157 -6.06 13.58 20.54
N VAL A 158 -7.17 13.32 21.26
CA VAL A 158 -7.46 11.99 21.81
C VAL A 158 -7.51 10.94 20.69
N VAL A 159 -8.26 11.20 19.62
CA VAL A 159 -8.42 10.25 18.52
C VAL A 159 -7.10 10.07 17.74
N GLN A 160 -6.36 11.14 17.47
CA GLN A 160 -5.09 11.11 16.74
C GLN A 160 -4.05 10.25 17.45
N TYR A 161 -3.83 10.47 18.75
CA TYR A 161 -2.82 9.71 19.49
C TYR A 161 -3.30 8.30 19.84
N TRP A 162 -4.60 8.07 20.04
CA TRP A 162 -5.15 6.73 20.30
C TRP A 162 -5.13 5.83 19.05
N ALA A 163 -5.61 6.34 17.91
CA ALA A 163 -5.63 5.62 16.64
C ALA A 163 -4.20 5.51 16.08
N GLY A 164 -3.46 6.62 16.07
CA GLY A 164 -2.10 6.75 15.53
C GLY A 164 -0.98 6.20 16.41
N LYS A 165 -1.26 5.71 17.62
CA LYS A 165 -0.23 5.21 18.58
C LYS A 165 0.84 4.33 17.94
N SER A 166 0.43 3.36 17.10
CA SER A 166 1.35 2.45 16.43
C SER A 166 2.20 3.13 15.36
N ILE A 167 1.66 4.14 14.67
CA ILE A 167 2.35 4.91 13.63
C ILE A 167 3.46 5.76 14.28
N TYR A 168 3.10 6.54 15.31
CA TYR A 168 4.06 7.40 16.03
C TYR A 168 5.14 6.59 16.76
N ALA A 169 4.78 5.49 17.42
CA ALA A 169 5.76 4.61 18.07
C ALA A 169 6.75 4.02 17.06
N SER A 170 6.27 3.56 15.90
CA SER A 170 7.12 3.00 14.84
C SER A 170 8.06 4.06 14.23
N ALA A 171 7.55 5.28 14.01
CA ALA A 171 8.34 6.40 13.50
C ALA A 171 9.42 6.84 14.50
N TRP A 172 9.08 6.92 15.78
CA TRP A 172 10.02 7.26 16.86
C TRP A 172 11.15 6.23 16.98
N GLN A 173 10.80 4.94 16.96
CA GLN A 173 11.80 3.86 16.95
C GLN A 173 12.70 3.96 15.72
N ALA A 174 12.14 4.27 14.54
CA ALA A 174 12.93 4.44 13.32
C ALA A 174 13.95 5.58 13.45
N ALA A 175 13.50 6.74 13.96
CA ALA A 175 14.34 7.90 14.19
C ALA A 175 15.46 7.62 15.21
N LYS A 176 15.15 6.97 16.34
CA LYS A 176 16.15 6.59 17.37
C LYS A 176 17.29 5.76 16.78
N HIS A 177 16.99 4.91 15.81
CA HIS A 177 17.94 4.03 15.13
C HIS A 177 18.51 4.62 13.84
N ARG A 178 18.37 5.93 13.60
CA ARG A 178 18.85 6.65 12.39
C ARG A 178 18.39 5.99 11.09
N SER A 179 17.14 5.54 11.07
CA SER A 179 16.49 4.92 9.91
C SER A 179 15.19 5.64 9.59
N THR A 180 14.76 5.60 8.34
CA THR A 180 13.46 6.11 7.90
C THR A 180 12.65 4.99 7.29
N ASN A 181 11.34 5.01 7.52
CA ASN A 181 10.42 4.06 6.90
C ASN A 181 9.12 4.76 6.50
N MET A 182 8.19 4.01 5.93
CA MET A 182 6.89 4.53 5.49
C MET A 182 6.10 5.22 6.62
N THR A 183 6.15 4.68 7.85
CA THR A 183 5.48 5.31 9.00
C THR A 183 6.11 6.64 9.41
N THR A 184 7.37 6.90 9.05
CA THR A 184 8.03 8.20 9.26
C THR A 184 7.33 9.31 8.47
N LEU A 185 7.00 9.07 7.20
CA LEU A 185 6.32 10.07 6.36
C LEU A 185 4.93 10.42 6.90
N VAL A 186 4.14 9.39 7.24
CA VAL A 186 2.80 9.58 7.79
C VAL A 186 2.85 10.31 9.12
N ALA A 187 3.71 9.88 10.05
CA ALA A 187 3.87 10.51 11.35
C ALA A 187 4.32 11.98 11.23
N LEU A 188 5.20 12.29 10.27
CA LEU A 188 5.63 13.66 10.00
C LEU A 188 4.47 14.49 9.45
N GLY A 189 3.77 14.02 8.43
CA GLY A 189 2.66 14.77 7.80
C GLY A 189 1.50 15.04 8.76
N THR A 190 1.03 14.02 9.47
CA THR A 190 -0.06 14.16 10.47
C THR A 190 0.40 14.90 11.72
N GLY A 191 1.69 14.78 12.08
CA GLY A 191 2.32 15.53 13.16
C GLY A 191 2.34 17.03 12.86
N VAL A 192 2.85 17.43 11.69
CA VAL A 192 2.91 18.83 11.25
C VAL A 192 1.50 19.43 11.17
N ALA A 193 0.55 18.74 10.53
CA ALA A 193 -0.84 19.21 10.44
C ALA A 193 -1.46 19.46 11.83
N TRP A 194 -1.28 18.52 12.76
CA TRP A 194 -1.79 18.66 14.12
C TRP A 194 -1.07 19.74 14.93
N THR A 195 0.26 19.83 14.83
CA THR A 195 1.05 20.85 15.55
C THR A 195 0.70 22.25 15.08
N TYR A 196 0.56 22.47 13.77
CA TYR A 196 0.08 23.72 13.21
C TYR A 196 -1.31 24.08 13.75
N SER A 197 -2.25 23.14 13.64
CA SER A 197 -3.62 23.33 14.12
C SER A 197 -3.66 23.66 15.63
N THR A 198 -2.83 22.98 16.42
CA THR A 198 -2.71 23.20 17.86
C THR A 198 -2.16 24.59 18.17
N PHE A 199 -1.15 25.04 17.42
CA PHE A 199 -0.57 26.38 17.59
C PHE A 199 -1.62 27.47 17.31
N VAL A 200 -2.31 27.35 16.18
CA VAL A 200 -3.40 28.27 15.78
C VAL A 200 -4.56 28.26 16.79
N THR A 201 -4.90 27.10 17.36
CA THR A 201 -5.99 26.98 18.34
C THR A 201 -5.64 27.60 19.70
N LEU A 202 -4.41 27.41 20.19
CA LEU A 202 -4.01 27.83 21.54
C LEU A 202 -3.45 29.26 21.58
N TRP A 203 -2.90 29.76 20.47
CA TRP A 203 -2.25 31.08 20.36
C TRP A 203 -2.70 31.83 19.10
N PRO A 204 -4.01 32.13 18.95
CA PRO A 204 -4.53 32.77 17.74
C PRO A 204 -3.94 34.17 17.52
N ALA A 205 -3.79 34.98 18.57
CA ALA A 205 -3.23 36.34 18.47
C ALA A 205 -1.77 36.32 17.95
N GLN A 206 -0.95 35.39 18.43
CA GLN A 206 0.43 35.26 17.96
C GLN A 206 0.51 34.69 16.53
N ALA A 207 -0.45 33.84 16.14
CA ALA A 207 -0.54 33.35 14.77
C ALA A 207 -0.88 34.48 13.79
N GLU A 208 -1.83 35.36 14.14
CA GLU A 208 -2.16 36.56 13.36
C GLU A 208 -0.97 37.52 13.25
N GLU A 209 -0.25 37.79 14.35
CA GLU A 209 0.97 38.63 14.33
C GLU A 209 2.07 38.09 13.38
N LEU A 210 2.14 36.77 13.23
CA LEU A 210 3.08 36.10 12.32
C LEU A 210 2.56 36.02 10.87
N GLY A 211 1.38 36.56 10.58
CA GLY A 211 0.74 36.47 9.27
C GLY A 211 0.32 35.05 8.89
N LEU A 212 0.10 34.17 9.88
CA LEU A 212 -0.37 32.81 9.65
C LEU A 212 -1.89 32.80 9.55
N PRO A 213 -2.47 32.09 8.58
CA PRO A 213 -3.92 32.00 8.51
C PRO A 213 -4.46 31.14 9.65
N LEU A 214 -5.59 31.56 10.22
CA LEU A 214 -6.23 30.86 11.34
C LEU A 214 -7.05 29.63 10.91
N HIS A 215 -6.47 28.80 10.05
CA HIS A 215 -7.06 27.54 9.61
C HIS A 215 -6.54 26.38 10.45
N VAL A 216 -7.42 25.42 10.74
CA VAL A 216 -7.06 24.17 11.42
C VAL A 216 -7.23 22.99 10.46
N TYR A 217 -6.36 21.99 10.62
CA TYR A 217 -6.25 20.79 9.79
C TYR A 217 -6.39 19.50 10.63
N TYR A 218 -7.18 19.56 11.71
CA TYR A 218 -7.40 18.41 12.59
C TYR A 218 -8.10 17.28 11.85
N GLU A 219 -9.13 17.59 11.08
CA GLU A 219 -9.89 16.67 10.24
C GLU A 219 -8.99 16.00 9.20
N THR A 220 -8.13 16.77 8.53
CA THR A 220 -7.19 16.27 7.53
C THR A 220 -6.24 15.24 8.17
N SER A 221 -5.64 15.57 9.32
CA SER A 221 -4.77 14.66 10.07
C SER A 221 -5.48 13.34 10.46
N LEU A 222 -6.70 13.42 10.99
CA LEU A 222 -7.48 12.24 11.39
C LEU A 222 -7.89 11.38 10.20
N ILE A 223 -8.31 11.98 9.09
CA ILE A 223 -8.68 11.27 7.86
C ILE A 223 -7.45 10.53 7.31
N ILE A 224 -6.27 11.15 7.29
CA ILE A 224 -5.02 10.48 6.86
C ILE A 224 -4.72 9.28 7.75
N VAL A 225 -4.73 9.45 9.08
CA VAL A 225 -4.53 8.33 10.02
C VAL A 225 -5.55 7.22 9.77
N ALA A 226 -6.80 7.56 9.55
CA ALA A 226 -7.85 6.61 9.26
C ALA A 226 -7.61 5.83 7.96
N LEU A 227 -7.31 6.51 6.85
CA LEU A 227 -7.09 5.85 5.56
C LEU A 227 -5.83 4.97 5.56
N VAL A 228 -4.76 5.38 6.25
CA VAL A 228 -3.56 4.55 6.45
C VAL A 228 -3.89 3.30 7.26
N LEU A 229 -4.66 3.43 8.35
CA LEU A 229 -5.09 2.29 9.16
C LEU A 229 -6.08 1.39 8.41
N ALA A 230 -6.93 1.95 7.55
CA ALA A 230 -7.81 1.19 6.66
C ALA A 230 -6.99 0.39 5.65
N GLY A 231 -5.94 0.98 5.08
CA GLY A 231 -4.94 0.29 4.25
C GLY A 231 -4.31 -0.90 4.97
N LYS A 232 -3.80 -0.69 6.19
CA LYS A 232 -3.23 -1.76 7.04
C LYS A 232 -4.26 -2.84 7.40
N TRP A 233 -5.51 -2.46 7.64
CA TRP A 233 -6.60 -3.41 7.90
C TRP A 233 -6.92 -4.25 6.67
N MET A 234 -7.00 -3.64 5.48
CA MET A 234 -7.20 -4.36 4.22
C MET A 234 -6.04 -5.31 3.95
N GLU A 235 -4.81 -4.86 4.17
CA GLU A 235 -3.60 -5.70 4.10
C GLU A 235 -3.69 -6.91 5.04
N ALA A 236 -3.98 -6.70 6.33
CA ALA A 236 -4.09 -7.78 7.31
C ALA A 236 -5.22 -8.76 6.95
N ARG A 237 -6.38 -8.24 6.51
CA ARG A 237 -7.52 -9.05 6.08
C ARG A 237 -7.18 -9.88 4.85
N ALA A 238 -6.44 -9.31 3.91
CA ALA A 238 -6.04 -9.98 2.70
C ALA A 238 -5.01 -11.06 2.96
N LYS A 239 -3.98 -10.78 3.79
CA LYS A 239 -3.03 -11.78 4.29
C LYS A 239 -3.76 -12.96 4.95
N LYS A 240 -4.78 -12.69 5.76
CA LYS A 240 -5.65 -13.73 6.33
C LYS A 240 -6.37 -14.54 5.25
N ALA A 241 -6.91 -13.89 4.23
CA ALA A 241 -7.60 -14.58 3.13
C ALA A 241 -6.68 -15.42 2.25
N THR A 242 -5.40 -15.06 2.15
CA THR A 242 -4.37 -15.77 1.38
C THR A 242 -3.70 -16.90 2.16
N ALA A 243 -3.66 -16.83 3.50
CA ALA A 243 -3.22 -17.93 4.37
C ALA A 243 -4.14 -19.18 4.30
N ALA A 244 -5.34 -19.04 3.72
CA ALA A 244 -6.33 -20.11 3.60
C ALA A 244 -5.85 -21.32 2.78
N ALA A 245 -4.90 -21.17 1.86
CA ALA A 245 -4.38 -22.30 1.08
C ALA A 245 -3.58 -23.29 1.96
N VAL A 246 -2.72 -22.77 2.84
CA VAL A 246 -1.98 -23.58 3.82
C VAL A 246 -2.94 -24.16 4.86
N THR A 247 -3.88 -23.35 5.36
CA THR A 247 -4.91 -23.84 6.30
C THR A 247 -5.79 -24.92 5.68
N ALA A 248 -6.10 -24.85 4.39
CA ALA A 248 -6.84 -25.88 3.68
C ALA A 248 -6.07 -27.20 3.65
N LEU A 249 -4.76 -27.17 3.36
CA LEU A 249 -3.89 -28.34 3.39
C LEU A 249 -3.84 -28.99 4.79
N VAL A 250 -3.63 -28.18 5.84
CA VAL A 250 -3.65 -28.65 7.24
C VAL A 250 -5.02 -29.23 7.62
N GLY A 251 -6.10 -28.64 7.12
CA GLY A 251 -7.47 -29.13 7.32
C GLY A 251 -7.79 -30.44 6.60
N LEU A 252 -6.91 -30.96 5.74
CA LEU A 252 -7.10 -32.24 5.08
C LEU A 252 -6.81 -33.43 5.98
N ALA A 253 -5.91 -33.29 6.95
CA ALA A 253 -5.52 -34.36 7.87
C ALA A 253 -6.68 -34.83 8.76
N PRO A 254 -6.96 -36.14 8.87
CA PRO A 254 -7.92 -36.67 9.82
C PRO A 254 -7.45 -36.45 11.26
N LYS A 255 -8.38 -36.16 12.18
CA LYS A 255 -8.07 -36.03 13.62
C LYS A 255 -7.94 -37.36 14.35
N THR A 256 -8.43 -38.43 13.73
CA THR A 256 -8.50 -39.77 14.34
C THR A 256 -8.09 -40.82 13.33
N ALA A 257 -7.46 -41.89 13.80
CA ALA A 257 -7.08 -43.05 13.03
C ALA A 257 -7.65 -44.33 13.66
N ARG A 258 -8.06 -45.29 12.83
CA ARG A 258 -8.54 -46.59 13.29
C ARG A 258 -7.41 -47.61 13.28
N VAL A 259 -6.82 -47.87 14.44
CA VAL A 259 -5.71 -48.81 14.59
C VAL A 259 -6.24 -50.19 14.98
N VAL A 260 -5.64 -51.24 14.42
CA VAL A 260 -5.90 -52.64 14.74
C VAL A 260 -4.79 -53.12 15.70
N ARG A 261 -5.11 -53.24 16.99
CA ARG A 261 -4.21 -53.79 18.02
C ARG A 261 -4.86 -55.03 18.63
N ASP A 262 -4.11 -56.11 18.79
CA ASP A 262 -4.62 -57.40 19.32
C ASP A 262 -5.88 -57.94 18.61
N GLY A 263 -6.02 -57.64 17.30
CA GLY A 263 -7.19 -58.05 16.50
C GLY A 263 -8.46 -57.22 16.71
N LEU A 264 -8.42 -56.19 17.55
CA LEU A 264 -9.53 -55.26 17.82
C LEU A 264 -9.29 -53.91 17.13
N GLU A 265 -10.34 -53.35 16.54
CA GLU A 265 -10.35 -52.00 15.96
C GLU A 265 -10.57 -50.95 17.07
N VAL A 266 -9.63 -50.01 17.22
CA VAL A 266 -9.72 -48.90 18.17
C VAL A 266 -9.48 -47.57 17.44
N ASP A 267 -10.42 -46.64 17.57
CA ASP A 267 -10.27 -45.28 17.07
C ASP A 267 -9.47 -44.46 18.09
N ILE A 268 -8.29 -43.99 17.70
CA ILE A 268 -7.39 -43.16 18.53
C ILE A 268 -7.16 -41.79 17.87
N PRO A 269 -6.81 -40.74 18.64
CA PRO A 269 -6.31 -39.50 18.07
C PRO A 269 -5.10 -39.75 17.17
N VAL A 270 -4.99 -39.05 16.04
CA VAL A 270 -3.94 -39.28 15.04
C VAL A 270 -2.54 -39.07 15.62
N GLU A 271 -2.42 -38.22 16.65
CA GLU A 271 -1.18 -37.91 17.35
C GLU A 271 -0.67 -39.09 18.22
N GLN A 272 -1.50 -40.10 18.46
CA GLN A 272 -1.16 -41.31 19.21
C GLN A 272 -0.81 -42.51 18.32
N VAL A 273 -0.86 -42.32 17.00
CA VAL A 273 -0.46 -43.35 16.03
C VAL A 273 1.06 -43.43 16.01
N ALA A 274 1.60 -44.63 16.15
CA ALA A 274 3.04 -44.87 16.10
C ALA A 274 3.44 -45.48 14.76
N VAL A 275 4.72 -45.35 14.39
CA VAL A 275 5.29 -46.08 13.24
C VAL A 275 5.19 -47.59 13.49
N GLY A 276 4.75 -48.35 12.49
CA GLY A 276 4.52 -49.78 12.55
C GLY A 276 3.13 -50.22 13.01
N ASP A 277 2.26 -49.30 13.46
CA ASP A 277 0.85 -49.60 13.72
C ASP A 277 0.14 -50.09 12.44
N ILE A 278 -0.86 -50.98 12.61
CA ILE A 278 -1.73 -51.42 11.51
C ILE A 278 -3.00 -50.60 11.54
N VAL A 279 -3.27 -49.83 10.50
CA VAL A 279 -4.44 -48.94 10.39
C VAL A 279 -5.41 -49.53 9.37
N ARG A 280 -6.70 -49.58 9.72
CA ARG A 280 -7.76 -50.00 8.79
C ARG A 280 -8.37 -48.79 8.12
N ILE A 281 -8.41 -48.80 6.79
CA ILE A 281 -8.93 -47.70 5.97
C ILE A 281 -10.07 -48.24 5.10
N ARG A 282 -11.28 -47.71 5.29
CA ARG A 282 -12.48 -48.10 4.55
C ARG A 282 -12.68 -47.23 3.30
N PRO A 283 -13.50 -47.68 2.32
CA PRO A 283 -13.87 -46.84 1.19
C PRO A 283 -14.51 -45.52 1.65
N GLY A 284 -14.06 -44.41 1.08
CA GLY A 284 -14.47 -43.05 1.43
C GLY A 284 -13.77 -42.47 2.65
N GLU A 285 -12.98 -43.24 3.40
CA GLU A 285 -12.17 -42.71 4.51
C GLU A 285 -10.89 -42.07 3.98
N LYS A 286 -10.45 -41.02 4.66
CA LYS A 286 -9.14 -40.42 4.45
C LYS A 286 -8.06 -41.25 5.13
N ILE A 287 -6.92 -41.35 4.47
CA ILE A 287 -5.73 -42.01 5.03
C ILE A 287 -5.17 -41.10 6.15
N PRO A 288 -4.99 -41.59 7.38
CA PRO A 288 -4.64 -40.71 8.51
C PRO A 288 -3.17 -40.30 8.57
N VAL A 289 -2.25 -41.19 8.19
CA VAL A 289 -0.80 -41.00 8.20
C VAL A 289 -0.19 -41.78 7.04
N ASP A 290 1.10 -41.63 6.78
CA ASP A 290 1.77 -42.32 5.68
C ASP A 290 2.05 -43.78 6.03
N GLY A 291 1.96 -44.66 5.03
CA GLY A 291 2.14 -46.09 5.23
C GLY A 291 2.27 -46.88 3.94
N VAL A 292 2.34 -48.19 4.11
CA VAL A 292 2.33 -49.16 3.00
C VAL A 292 1.14 -50.10 3.15
N VAL A 293 0.54 -50.50 2.03
CA VAL A 293 -0.54 -51.50 2.03
C VAL A 293 0.01 -52.82 2.56
N ALA A 294 -0.48 -53.24 3.73
CA ALA A 294 -0.12 -54.52 4.33
C ALA A 294 -0.97 -55.66 3.76
N THR A 295 -2.29 -55.42 3.58
CA THR A 295 -3.20 -56.39 2.97
C THR A 295 -4.34 -55.71 2.21
N GLY A 296 -4.70 -56.25 1.05
CA GLY A 296 -5.83 -55.81 0.23
C GLY A 296 -5.44 -54.98 -1.00
N THR A 297 -6.45 -54.60 -1.79
CA THR A 297 -6.31 -53.76 -2.99
C THR A 297 -7.34 -52.63 -2.97
N THR A 298 -6.94 -51.45 -3.42
CA THR A 298 -7.76 -50.24 -3.38
C THR A 298 -7.43 -49.31 -4.54
N THR A 299 -8.30 -48.34 -4.78
CA THR A 299 -7.94 -47.13 -5.54
C THR A 299 -7.87 -45.96 -4.56
N VAL A 300 -6.92 -45.06 -4.78
CA VAL A 300 -6.73 -43.88 -3.94
C VAL A 300 -6.80 -42.63 -4.79
N ASP A 301 -7.65 -41.69 -4.38
CA ASP A 301 -7.69 -40.35 -4.93
C ASP A 301 -6.61 -39.49 -4.26
N GLU A 302 -5.52 -39.27 -4.99
CA GLU A 302 -4.38 -38.43 -4.60
C GLU A 302 -4.48 -37.00 -5.17
N SER A 303 -5.61 -36.65 -5.84
CA SER A 303 -5.78 -35.40 -6.59
C SER A 303 -5.53 -34.13 -5.76
N MET A 304 -5.79 -34.19 -4.46
CA MET A 304 -5.59 -33.07 -3.54
C MET A 304 -4.13 -32.74 -3.25
N LEU A 305 -3.21 -33.70 -3.48
CA LEU A 305 -1.77 -33.53 -3.25
C LEU A 305 -0.97 -33.55 -4.56
N THR A 306 -1.32 -34.40 -5.51
CA THR A 306 -0.62 -34.54 -6.79
C THR A 306 -1.23 -33.63 -7.87
N GLY A 307 -2.48 -33.19 -7.71
CA GLY A 307 -3.23 -32.48 -8.73
C GLY A 307 -3.69 -33.35 -9.90
N GLU A 308 -3.47 -34.67 -9.84
CA GLU A 308 -3.90 -35.63 -10.86
C GLU A 308 -5.35 -36.05 -10.62
N SER A 309 -6.21 -35.97 -11.64
CA SER A 309 -7.66 -36.15 -11.46
C SER A 309 -8.14 -37.61 -11.47
N LEU A 310 -7.27 -38.57 -11.78
CA LEU A 310 -7.61 -39.99 -11.85
C LEU A 310 -7.13 -40.71 -10.59
N PRO A 311 -7.98 -41.52 -9.94
CA PRO A 311 -7.54 -42.36 -8.82
C PRO A 311 -6.46 -43.36 -9.24
N VAL A 312 -5.50 -43.60 -8.35
CA VAL A 312 -4.36 -44.50 -8.57
C VAL A 312 -4.65 -45.85 -7.93
N ASP A 313 -4.44 -46.94 -8.66
CA ASP A 313 -4.55 -48.31 -8.14
C ASP A 313 -3.41 -48.60 -7.14
N LYS A 314 -3.75 -49.25 -6.02
CA LYS A 314 -2.79 -49.65 -4.97
C LYS A 314 -3.01 -51.11 -4.56
N ALA A 315 -1.93 -51.87 -4.49
CA ALA A 315 -1.86 -53.25 -4.07
C ALA A 315 -0.90 -53.43 -2.87
N GLU A 316 -0.81 -54.65 -2.36
CA GLU A 316 0.09 -54.98 -1.25
C GLU A 316 1.54 -54.59 -1.54
N GLY A 317 2.15 -53.84 -0.62
CA GLY A 317 3.49 -53.26 -0.78
C GLY A 317 3.50 -51.81 -1.29
N ASP A 318 2.41 -51.32 -1.90
CA ASP A 318 2.37 -49.95 -2.42
C ASP A 318 2.24 -48.91 -1.29
N GLN A 319 2.81 -47.72 -1.53
CA GLN A 319 2.72 -46.60 -0.60
C GLN A 319 1.36 -45.91 -0.63
N LEU A 320 0.92 -45.52 0.57
CA LEU A 320 -0.27 -44.74 0.86
C LEU A 320 0.14 -43.44 1.56
N ILE A 321 -0.28 -42.32 0.99
CA ILE A 321 0.05 -40.98 1.49
C ILE A 321 -1.09 -40.48 2.38
N GLY A 322 -0.77 -39.91 3.53
CA GLY A 322 -1.71 -39.31 4.45
C GLY A 322 -2.56 -38.21 3.80
N ALA A 323 -3.78 -38.04 4.31
CA ALA A 323 -4.82 -37.13 3.84
C ALA A 323 -5.41 -37.38 2.43
N THR A 324 -4.87 -38.33 1.66
CA THR A 324 -5.51 -38.84 0.44
C THR A 324 -6.79 -39.64 0.77
N ILE A 325 -7.63 -39.88 -0.23
CA ILE A 325 -8.94 -40.52 -0.02
C ILE A 325 -8.91 -41.93 -0.59
N ASN A 326 -9.15 -42.94 0.24
CA ASN A 326 -9.41 -44.28 -0.25
C ASN A 326 -10.77 -44.27 -0.98
N THR A 327 -10.80 -44.60 -2.28
CA THR A 327 -12.04 -44.62 -3.07
C THR A 327 -12.72 -45.97 -3.10
N THR A 328 -11.98 -47.08 -3.23
CA THR A 328 -12.55 -48.43 -3.34
C THR A 328 -11.83 -49.45 -2.47
N GLY A 329 -12.55 -50.47 -1.99
CA GLY A 329 -11.94 -51.54 -1.18
C GLY A 329 -11.56 -51.10 0.24
N THR A 330 -11.41 -52.08 1.14
CA THR A 330 -10.87 -51.85 2.49
C THR A 330 -9.46 -52.40 2.51
N VAL A 331 -8.52 -51.61 3.04
CA VAL A 331 -7.12 -52.02 3.16
C VAL A 331 -6.64 -51.92 4.60
N LEU A 332 -5.71 -52.80 4.95
CA LEU A 332 -4.88 -52.62 6.14
C LEU A 332 -3.57 -51.99 5.70
N MET A 333 -3.21 -50.89 6.33
CA MET A 333 -1.98 -50.15 6.09
C MET A 333 -1.05 -50.32 7.28
N ARG A 334 0.23 -50.56 7.04
CA ARG A 334 1.27 -50.43 8.07
C ARG A 334 1.82 -49.02 8.02
N THR A 335 1.78 -48.29 9.13
CA THR A 335 2.30 -46.92 9.20
C THR A 335 3.82 -46.89 9.05
N THR A 336 4.31 -45.92 8.29
CA THR A 336 5.75 -45.74 8.01
C THR A 336 6.26 -44.39 8.51
N ALA A 337 5.47 -43.33 8.38
CA ALA A 337 5.76 -42.02 8.94
C ALA A 337 4.52 -41.45 9.64
N VAL A 338 4.75 -40.78 10.76
CA VAL A 338 3.70 -40.16 11.59
C VAL A 338 4.15 -38.76 12.00
N GLY A 339 3.20 -37.88 12.25
CA GLY A 339 3.51 -36.53 12.67
C GLY A 339 4.27 -35.67 11.67
N ASP A 340 5.33 -35.02 12.16
CA ASP A 340 6.17 -34.11 11.37
C ASP A 340 6.89 -34.81 10.21
N ASP A 341 7.00 -36.14 10.29
CA ASP A 341 7.64 -36.96 9.26
C ASP A 341 6.68 -37.36 8.13
N THR A 342 5.38 -37.02 8.23
CA THR A 342 4.43 -37.28 7.14
C THR A 342 4.66 -36.35 5.95
N ALA A 343 4.38 -36.83 4.75
CA ALA A 343 4.47 -36.08 3.50
C ALA A 343 3.65 -34.78 3.56
N LEU A 344 2.45 -34.81 4.14
CA LEU A 344 1.64 -33.61 4.33
C LEU A 344 2.31 -32.59 5.28
N ALA A 345 2.92 -33.05 6.37
CA ALA A 345 3.62 -32.15 7.29
C ALA A 345 4.87 -31.53 6.66
N GLN A 346 5.62 -32.31 5.87
CA GLN A 346 6.75 -31.82 5.08
C GLN A 346 6.30 -30.80 4.03
N ILE A 347 5.18 -31.07 3.32
CA ILE A 347 4.56 -30.11 2.39
C ILE A 347 4.23 -28.80 3.10
N VAL A 348 3.61 -28.86 4.28
CA VAL A 348 3.25 -27.66 5.06
C VAL A 348 4.51 -26.88 5.46
N ARG A 349 5.54 -27.54 5.98
CA ARG A 349 6.82 -26.90 6.33
C ARG A 349 7.47 -26.20 5.12
N LEU A 350 7.59 -26.90 4.00
CA LEU A 350 8.17 -26.33 2.77
C LEU A 350 7.41 -25.08 2.30
N VAL A 351 6.07 -25.12 2.35
CA VAL A 351 5.25 -23.95 1.99
C VAL A 351 5.43 -22.79 2.97
N GLU A 352 5.54 -23.06 4.28
CA GLU A 352 5.79 -22.05 5.31
C GLU A 352 7.17 -21.41 5.17
N ASP A 353 8.21 -22.22 4.91
CA ASP A 353 9.58 -21.76 4.68
C ASP A 353 9.68 -20.88 3.44
N ALA A 354 9.02 -21.27 2.35
CA ALA A 354 8.97 -20.47 1.13
C ALA A 354 8.25 -19.13 1.33
N GLN A 355 7.15 -19.10 2.09
CA GLN A 355 6.46 -17.86 2.45
C GLN A 355 7.31 -16.94 3.34
N GLY A 356 8.24 -17.51 4.11
CA GLY A 356 9.15 -16.77 4.99
C GLY A 356 10.40 -16.23 4.34
N SER A 357 10.88 -16.90 3.30
CA SER A 357 12.10 -16.51 2.62
C SER A 357 11.95 -15.17 1.89
N LYS A 358 12.99 -14.31 1.99
CA LYS A 358 13.01 -13.02 1.29
C LYS A 358 13.45 -13.19 -0.16
N VAL A 359 12.51 -12.92 -1.06
CA VAL A 359 12.77 -12.81 -2.50
C VAL A 359 13.67 -11.60 -2.84
N PRO A 360 14.60 -11.71 -3.80
CA PRO A 360 15.44 -10.61 -4.24
C PRO A 360 14.67 -9.32 -4.60
N MET A 361 13.47 -9.43 -5.17
CA MET A 361 12.61 -8.29 -5.50
C MET A 361 12.13 -7.52 -4.26
N GLN A 362 11.96 -8.20 -3.12
CA GLN A 362 11.69 -7.53 -1.84
C GLN A 362 12.91 -6.74 -1.36
N ARG A 363 14.12 -7.26 -1.54
CA ARG A 363 15.36 -6.52 -1.25
C ARG A 363 15.49 -5.27 -2.13
N LEU A 364 15.08 -5.35 -3.39
CA LEU A 364 15.02 -4.19 -4.28
C LEU A 364 14.02 -3.14 -3.76
N ALA A 365 12.82 -3.56 -3.34
CA ALA A 365 11.82 -2.66 -2.75
C ALA A 365 12.33 -1.95 -1.49
N ASP A 366 13.03 -2.68 -0.61
CA ASP A 366 13.64 -2.13 0.61
C ASP A 366 14.75 -1.12 0.26
N LYS A 367 15.60 -1.44 -0.72
CA LYS A 367 16.65 -0.53 -1.22
C LYS A 367 16.07 0.74 -1.82
N VAL A 368 15.06 0.63 -2.69
CA VAL A 368 14.37 1.79 -3.27
C VAL A 368 13.77 2.65 -2.16
N SER A 369 13.09 2.06 -1.18
CA SER A 369 12.50 2.78 -0.05
C SER A 369 13.52 3.59 0.75
N SER A 370 14.71 3.01 0.99
CA SER A 370 15.79 3.67 1.75
C SER A 370 16.34 4.94 1.09
N VAL A 371 16.23 5.06 -0.23
CA VAL A 371 16.64 6.25 -0.99
C VAL A 371 15.45 7.18 -1.23
N PHE A 372 14.29 6.60 -1.52
CA PHE A 372 13.08 7.32 -1.88
C PHE A 372 12.53 8.16 -0.71
N VAL A 373 12.51 7.64 0.52
CA VAL A 373 11.98 8.38 1.67
C VAL A 373 12.80 9.65 1.98
N PRO A 374 14.14 9.62 2.08
CA PRO A 374 14.93 10.84 2.20
C PRO A 374 14.76 11.82 1.03
N ALA A 375 14.67 11.32 -0.21
CA ALA A 375 14.45 12.16 -1.39
C ALA A 375 13.11 12.89 -1.34
N VAL A 376 12.05 12.24 -0.85
CA VAL A 376 10.72 12.83 -0.65
C VAL A 376 10.76 13.90 0.44
N ILE A 377 11.42 13.64 1.56
CA ILE A 377 11.56 14.64 2.64
C ILE A 377 12.29 15.87 2.11
N LEU A 378 13.38 15.68 1.36
CA LEU A 378 14.09 16.78 0.72
C LEU A 378 13.19 17.52 -0.28
N THR A 379 12.42 16.79 -1.10
CA THR A 379 11.48 17.40 -2.05
C THR A 379 10.41 18.21 -1.33
N ALA A 380 9.81 17.70 -0.25
CA ALA A 380 8.83 18.43 0.55
C ALA A 380 9.42 19.71 1.17
N LEU A 381 10.67 19.66 1.65
CA LEU A 381 11.38 20.83 2.16
C LEU A 381 11.64 21.86 1.06
N LEU A 382 12.07 21.41 -0.12
CA LEU A 382 12.29 22.29 -1.27
C LEU A 382 10.98 22.90 -1.78
N THR A 383 9.89 22.12 -1.80
CA THR A 383 8.54 22.60 -2.12
C THR A 383 8.08 23.65 -1.12
N ALA A 384 8.22 23.40 0.19
CA ALA A 384 7.88 24.38 1.22
C ALA A 384 8.68 25.68 1.03
N LEU A 385 9.99 25.57 0.80
CA LEU A 385 10.85 26.74 0.58
C LEU A 385 10.48 27.49 -0.71
N ALA A 386 10.18 26.79 -1.79
CA ALA A 386 9.80 27.40 -3.06
C ALA A 386 8.49 28.18 -2.92
N TRP A 387 7.46 27.61 -2.28
CA TRP A 387 6.19 28.29 -2.06
C TRP A 387 6.29 29.43 -1.05
N ALA A 388 7.14 29.30 -0.03
CA ALA A 388 7.39 30.39 0.92
C ALA A 388 8.09 31.60 0.28
N VAL A 389 8.89 31.40 -0.78
CA VAL A 389 9.65 32.47 -1.45
C VAL A 389 8.97 33.00 -2.71
N PHE A 390 8.32 32.13 -3.49
CA PHE A 390 7.74 32.46 -4.80
C PHE A 390 6.21 32.40 -4.83
N GLY A 391 5.57 32.06 -3.70
CA GLY A 391 4.11 32.07 -3.61
C GLY A 391 3.52 33.48 -3.69
N PRO A 392 2.25 33.63 -4.08
CA PRO A 392 1.50 34.89 -4.03
C PRO A 392 1.54 35.52 -2.64
N ASP A 393 1.61 36.84 -2.60
CA ASP A 393 1.64 37.62 -1.37
C ASP A 393 0.34 37.39 -0.57
N GLY A 394 0.47 37.08 0.73
CA GLY A 394 -0.66 36.76 1.62
C GLY A 394 -0.97 35.27 1.80
N GLU A 395 -0.57 34.39 0.86
CA GLU A 395 -0.88 32.95 0.91
C GLU A 395 0.34 32.03 0.89
N SER A 396 1.54 32.60 0.73
CA SER A 396 2.80 31.87 0.56
C SER A 396 3.10 30.84 1.65
N MET A 397 2.83 31.17 2.92
CA MET A 397 3.04 30.26 4.05
C MET A 397 2.02 29.11 4.08
N THR A 398 0.75 29.43 3.82
CA THR A 398 -0.34 28.45 3.72
C THR A 398 -0.06 27.42 2.64
N MET A 399 0.35 27.90 1.46
CA MET A 399 0.71 27.03 0.35
C MET A 399 1.97 26.23 0.62
N ALA A 400 2.99 26.81 1.28
CA ALA A 400 4.19 26.08 1.68
C ALA A 400 3.85 24.89 2.61
N ILE A 401 2.96 25.08 3.58
CA ILE A 401 2.55 24.04 4.52
C ILE A 401 1.68 22.99 3.82
N THR A 402 0.63 23.41 3.11
CA THR A 402 -0.32 22.47 2.47
C THR A 402 0.32 21.64 1.36
N THR A 403 1.13 22.24 0.49
CA THR A 403 1.82 21.53 -0.61
C THR A 403 2.92 20.60 -0.09
N SER A 404 3.67 21.00 0.95
CA SER A 404 4.67 20.11 1.55
C SER A 404 4.03 18.91 2.25
N ILE A 405 2.92 19.12 2.97
CA ILE A 405 2.10 18.04 3.53
C ILE A 405 1.57 17.13 2.42
N ALA A 406 1.04 17.69 1.32
CA ALA A 406 0.57 16.93 0.17
C ALA A 406 1.69 16.06 -0.43
N VAL A 407 2.90 16.59 -0.59
CA VAL A 407 4.09 15.85 -1.08
C VAL A 407 4.46 14.71 -0.13
N LEU A 408 4.50 14.96 1.19
CA LEU A 408 4.82 13.93 2.18
C LEU A 408 3.79 12.79 2.19
N ILE A 409 2.51 13.12 2.06
CA ILE A 409 1.41 12.17 2.06
C ILE A 409 1.41 11.37 0.76
N ILE A 410 1.38 12.03 -0.40
CA ILE A 410 1.26 11.35 -1.69
C ILE A 410 2.45 10.43 -1.97
N ALA A 411 3.60 10.72 -1.38
CA ALA A 411 4.78 9.88 -1.50
C ALA A 411 4.69 8.56 -0.72
N CYS A 412 3.78 8.36 0.22
CA CYS A 412 3.75 7.16 1.05
C CYS A 412 3.36 5.90 0.21
N PRO A 413 4.28 4.95 -0.04
CA PRO A 413 4.00 3.83 -0.94
C PRO A 413 3.40 2.65 -0.15
N CYS A 414 2.16 2.80 0.34
CA CYS A 414 1.46 1.80 1.17
C CYS A 414 1.41 0.40 0.54
N ALA A 415 1.27 0.33 -0.80
CA ALA A 415 1.16 -0.93 -1.53
C ALA A 415 2.50 -1.67 -1.71
N LEU A 416 3.63 -0.99 -1.48
CA LEU A 416 4.97 -1.52 -1.74
C LEU A 416 5.32 -2.71 -0.85
N GLY A 417 5.01 -2.60 0.44
CA GLY A 417 5.26 -3.66 1.43
C GLY A 417 4.38 -4.89 1.26
N LEU A 418 3.38 -4.84 0.38
CA LEU A 418 2.37 -5.87 0.17
C LEU A 418 2.53 -6.60 -1.17
N ALA A 419 3.00 -5.91 -2.21
CA ALA A 419 3.05 -6.43 -3.59
C ALA A 419 3.76 -7.78 -3.68
N THR A 420 4.98 -7.83 -3.15
CA THR A 420 5.84 -9.01 -3.24
C THR A 420 5.36 -10.13 -2.31
N PRO A 421 5.15 -9.93 -0.99
CA PRO A 421 4.73 -11.02 -0.10
C PRO A 421 3.38 -11.62 -0.48
N THR A 422 2.42 -10.81 -0.95
CA THR A 422 1.10 -11.33 -1.35
C THR A 422 1.19 -12.18 -2.60
N ALA A 423 1.96 -11.74 -3.61
CA ALA A 423 2.11 -12.52 -4.83
C ALA A 423 2.84 -13.83 -4.57
N VAL A 424 3.88 -13.84 -3.73
CA VAL A 424 4.56 -15.08 -3.29
C VAL A 424 3.57 -15.99 -2.56
N MET A 425 2.85 -15.48 -1.55
CA MET A 425 1.90 -16.28 -0.77
C MET A 425 0.78 -16.89 -1.61
N VAL A 426 0.19 -16.12 -2.55
CA VAL A 426 -0.83 -16.65 -3.46
C VAL A 426 -0.23 -17.60 -4.48
N GLY A 427 0.98 -17.30 -4.97
CA GLY A 427 1.70 -18.12 -5.95
C GLY A 427 2.09 -19.48 -5.40
N THR A 428 2.75 -19.53 -4.23
CA THR A 428 3.16 -20.78 -3.56
C THR A 428 1.95 -21.57 -3.07
N GLY A 429 0.92 -20.89 -2.55
CA GLY A 429 -0.34 -21.56 -2.19
C GLY A 429 -1.02 -22.22 -3.40
N ARG A 430 -1.03 -21.54 -4.56
CA ARG A 430 -1.56 -22.13 -5.79
C ARG A 430 -0.65 -23.21 -6.38
N ALA A 431 0.67 -23.12 -6.18
CA ALA A 431 1.62 -24.14 -6.58
C ALA A 431 1.37 -25.44 -5.81
N ALA A 432 1.20 -25.35 -4.49
CA ALA A 432 0.91 -26.49 -3.63
C ALA A 432 -0.40 -27.20 -4.00
N GLU A 433 -1.47 -26.45 -4.31
CA GLU A 433 -2.73 -27.00 -4.86
C GLU A 433 -2.55 -27.76 -6.20
N LEU A 434 -1.45 -27.53 -6.91
CA LEU A 434 -1.11 -28.19 -8.17
C LEU A 434 -0.02 -29.27 -7.98
N GLY A 435 0.32 -29.66 -6.75
CA GLY A 435 1.38 -30.63 -6.47
C GLY A 435 2.79 -30.13 -6.74
N ILE A 436 2.98 -28.80 -6.74
CA ILE A 436 4.26 -28.12 -6.97
C ILE A 436 4.67 -27.44 -5.67
N LEU A 437 5.65 -28.01 -4.99
CA LEU A 437 6.21 -27.47 -3.75
C LEU A 437 7.38 -26.59 -4.10
N ILE A 438 7.41 -25.40 -3.52
CA ILE A 438 8.47 -24.44 -3.72
C ILE A 438 9.09 -24.28 -2.34
N SER A 439 10.39 -24.56 -2.20
CA SER A 439 11.11 -24.59 -0.92
C SER A 439 11.54 -23.18 -0.49
N ASN A 440 11.84 -22.31 -1.45
CA ASN A 440 12.24 -20.93 -1.21
C ASN A 440 11.63 -19.99 -2.26
N GLY A 441 11.41 -18.73 -1.89
CA GLY A 441 10.85 -17.71 -2.77
C GLY A 441 11.80 -17.30 -3.89
N GLU A 442 13.11 -17.48 -3.70
CA GLU A 442 14.13 -17.16 -4.72
C GLU A 442 13.98 -18.04 -5.97
N ALA A 443 13.55 -19.29 -5.79
CA ALA A 443 13.18 -20.23 -6.85
C ALA A 443 12.17 -19.63 -7.84
N LEU A 444 11.20 -18.85 -7.36
CA LEU A 444 10.22 -18.16 -8.22
C LEU A 444 10.89 -17.19 -9.18
N GLU A 445 11.92 -16.48 -8.71
CA GLU A 445 12.68 -15.51 -9.51
C GLU A 445 13.67 -16.19 -10.46
N GLN A 446 14.38 -17.21 -9.99
CA GLN A 446 15.29 -18.01 -10.82
C GLN A 446 14.54 -18.66 -11.98
N ALA A 447 13.36 -19.26 -11.72
CA ALA A 447 12.48 -19.82 -12.74
C ALA A 447 12.11 -18.82 -13.86
N ARG A 448 12.10 -17.51 -13.57
CA ARG A 448 11.86 -16.48 -14.60
C ARG A 448 13.08 -16.22 -15.48
N ARG A 449 14.28 -16.39 -14.95
CA ARG A 449 15.57 -16.14 -15.62
C ARG A 449 16.11 -17.36 -16.37
N LEU A 450 15.56 -18.54 -16.13
CA LEU A 450 15.93 -19.77 -16.82
C LEU A 450 16.00 -19.58 -18.34
N THR A 451 17.09 -20.09 -18.88
CA THR A 451 17.35 -20.18 -20.33
C THR A 451 17.45 -21.63 -20.78
N ALA A 452 17.87 -22.54 -19.89
CA ALA A 452 18.03 -23.96 -20.19
C ALA A 452 17.42 -24.84 -19.09
N VAL A 453 16.92 -26.02 -19.47
CA VAL A 453 16.45 -27.07 -18.57
C VAL A 453 17.17 -28.36 -18.91
N VAL A 454 17.90 -28.91 -17.95
CA VAL A 454 18.55 -30.22 -18.02
C VAL A 454 17.62 -31.23 -17.37
N LEU A 455 17.21 -32.24 -18.11
CA LEU A 455 16.35 -33.31 -17.67
C LEU A 455 17.17 -34.59 -17.53
N ASP A 456 17.15 -35.22 -16.36
CA ASP A 456 17.63 -36.59 -16.26
C ASP A 456 16.78 -37.52 -17.12
N LYS A 457 17.40 -38.57 -17.68
CA LYS A 457 16.64 -39.55 -18.47
C LYS A 457 15.76 -40.42 -17.58
N THR A 458 16.37 -41.10 -16.63
CA THR A 458 15.75 -42.21 -15.89
C THR A 458 14.73 -41.65 -14.89
N GLY A 459 13.50 -42.17 -14.91
CA GLY A 459 12.42 -41.79 -13.99
C GLY A 459 11.87 -40.36 -14.15
N THR A 460 12.59 -39.48 -14.85
CA THR A 460 12.12 -38.14 -15.24
C THR A 460 11.47 -38.18 -16.63
N ILE A 461 12.23 -38.46 -17.70
CA ILE A 461 11.70 -38.57 -19.09
C ILE A 461 11.06 -39.95 -19.32
N THR A 462 11.64 -40.99 -18.73
CA THR A 462 11.20 -42.38 -18.84
C THR A 462 10.50 -42.83 -17.56
N GLN A 463 9.86 -44.01 -17.57
CA GLN A 463 9.11 -44.53 -16.43
C GLN A 463 9.99 -44.88 -15.22
N GLY A 464 11.31 -45.02 -15.39
CA GLY A 464 12.23 -45.44 -14.33
C GLY A 464 12.12 -46.93 -14.00
N LYS A 465 11.37 -47.68 -14.80
CA LYS A 465 11.13 -49.11 -14.66
C LYS A 465 11.54 -49.78 -15.97
N PRO A 466 12.77 -50.33 -16.06
CA PRO A 466 13.19 -51.04 -17.25
C PRO A 466 12.25 -52.23 -17.49
N ALA A 467 11.94 -52.49 -18.75
CA ALA A 467 11.14 -53.62 -19.20
C ALA A 467 11.91 -54.41 -20.27
N LEU A 468 11.73 -55.72 -20.30
CA LEU A 468 12.25 -56.56 -21.37
C LEU A 468 11.54 -56.22 -22.69
N THR A 469 12.28 -55.74 -23.69
CA THR A 469 11.72 -55.39 -25.00
C THR A 469 11.83 -56.54 -26.00
N ASP A 470 12.98 -57.20 -26.03
CA ASP A 470 13.27 -58.26 -27.00
C ASP A 470 14.34 -59.24 -26.49
N VAL A 471 14.35 -60.44 -27.08
CA VAL A 471 15.37 -61.48 -26.86
C VAL A 471 15.78 -62.02 -28.23
N THR A 472 16.97 -61.64 -28.68
CA THR A 472 17.55 -62.14 -29.93
C THR A 472 18.44 -63.34 -29.61
N VAL A 473 18.30 -64.45 -30.34
CA VAL A 473 19.07 -65.68 -30.10
C VAL A 473 19.97 -66.02 -31.29
N VAL A 474 21.08 -66.71 -31.02
CA VAL A 474 21.93 -67.34 -32.03
C VAL A 474 21.41 -68.76 -32.32
N ASP A 475 21.65 -69.27 -33.53
CA ASP A 475 21.21 -70.61 -33.95
C ASP A 475 21.54 -71.69 -32.91
N GLY A 476 20.52 -72.42 -32.46
CA GLY A 476 20.63 -73.47 -31.44
C GLY A 476 19.99 -73.13 -30.08
N TRP A 477 19.57 -71.88 -29.88
CA TRP A 477 18.81 -71.45 -28.69
C TRP A 477 17.38 -71.04 -29.05
N THR A 478 16.44 -71.23 -28.12
CA THR A 478 15.11 -70.61 -28.19
C THR A 478 15.03 -69.39 -27.28
N SER A 479 14.18 -68.41 -27.63
CA SER A 479 14.01 -67.19 -26.83
C SER A 479 13.67 -67.48 -25.37
N ASP A 480 12.78 -68.44 -25.11
CA ASP A 480 12.32 -68.75 -23.76
C ASP A 480 13.36 -69.55 -22.97
N GLU A 481 14.17 -70.38 -23.63
CA GLU A 481 15.25 -71.12 -22.99
C GLU A 481 16.42 -70.22 -22.58
N LEU A 482 16.80 -69.28 -23.45
CA LEU A 482 17.80 -68.26 -23.12
C LEU A 482 17.29 -67.34 -22.00
N LEU A 483 16.05 -66.84 -22.12
CA LEU A 483 15.43 -65.98 -21.10
C LEU A 483 15.31 -66.69 -19.75
N ARG A 484 14.96 -67.98 -19.72
CA ARG A 484 14.89 -68.79 -18.49
C ARG A 484 16.23 -68.84 -17.76
N LEU A 485 17.33 -69.07 -18.48
CA LEU A 485 18.67 -69.16 -17.89
C LEU A 485 19.17 -67.79 -17.42
N VAL A 486 18.95 -66.74 -18.23
CA VAL A 486 19.35 -65.36 -17.88
C VAL A 486 18.55 -64.85 -16.68
N ALA A 487 17.23 -65.05 -16.64
CA ALA A 487 16.40 -64.65 -15.51
C ALA A 487 16.78 -65.38 -14.22
N ALA A 488 17.15 -66.67 -14.29
CA ALA A 488 17.68 -67.38 -13.13
C ALA A 488 19.00 -66.75 -12.65
N ALA A 489 19.95 -66.50 -13.56
CA ALA A 489 21.21 -65.83 -13.23
C ALA A 489 21.00 -64.44 -12.59
N GLU A 490 20.04 -63.68 -13.10
CA GLU A 490 19.68 -62.34 -12.63
C GLU A 490 18.89 -62.34 -11.31
N THR A 491 18.40 -63.49 -10.82
CA THR A 491 17.69 -63.57 -9.53
C THR A 491 18.60 -63.19 -8.35
N GLY A 492 19.93 -63.34 -8.50
CA GLY A 492 20.93 -62.90 -7.51
C GLY A 492 21.32 -61.42 -7.60
N SER A 493 20.80 -60.67 -8.57
CA SER A 493 21.16 -59.28 -8.85
C SER A 493 20.08 -58.31 -8.36
N GLU A 494 20.49 -57.28 -7.63
CA GLU A 494 19.59 -56.19 -7.17
C GLU A 494 19.40 -55.10 -8.24
N HIS A 495 20.01 -55.26 -9.41
CA HIS A 495 19.95 -54.24 -10.45
C HIS A 495 18.52 -54.13 -11.06
N PRO A 496 17.99 -52.92 -11.35
CA PRO A 496 16.65 -52.76 -11.94
C PRO A 496 16.43 -53.56 -13.22
N VAL A 497 17.47 -53.66 -14.06
CA VAL A 497 17.48 -54.48 -15.28
C VAL A 497 17.28 -55.98 -14.99
N ALA A 498 17.86 -56.47 -13.89
CA ALA A 498 17.70 -57.86 -13.45
C ALA A 498 16.23 -58.16 -13.10
N GLN A 499 15.60 -57.26 -12.33
CA GLN A 499 14.19 -57.35 -11.98
C GLN A 499 13.29 -57.36 -13.21
N ALA A 500 13.60 -56.53 -14.22
CA ALA A 500 12.86 -56.50 -15.48
C ALA A 500 12.86 -57.86 -16.20
N ILE A 501 14.03 -58.49 -16.28
CA ILE A 501 14.22 -59.80 -16.90
C ILE A 501 13.51 -60.90 -16.10
N VAL A 502 13.67 -60.90 -14.77
CA VAL A 502 13.03 -61.87 -13.87
C VAL A 502 11.51 -61.77 -13.93
N THR A 503 10.98 -60.54 -13.93
CA THR A 503 9.54 -60.28 -14.02
C THR A 503 8.99 -60.78 -15.36
N ALA A 504 9.65 -60.43 -16.47
CA ALA A 504 9.24 -60.89 -17.79
C ALA A 504 9.26 -62.43 -17.92
N ALA A 505 10.22 -63.11 -17.29
CA ALA A 505 10.26 -64.58 -17.28
C ALA A 505 9.11 -65.17 -16.44
N ARG A 506 8.77 -64.56 -15.30
CA ARG A 506 7.63 -64.98 -14.45
C ARG A 506 6.30 -64.73 -15.15
N ASP A 507 6.12 -63.60 -15.82
CA ASP A 507 4.90 -63.24 -16.56
C ASP A 507 4.66 -64.20 -17.74
N ARG A 508 5.74 -64.73 -18.34
CA ARG A 508 5.69 -65.80 -19.35
C ARG A 508 5.47 -67.20 -18.75
N GLY A 509 5.40 -67.33 -17.43
CA GLY A 509 5.21 -68.61 -16.75
C GLY A 509 6.43 -69.56 -16.79
N LEU A 510 7.64 -69.01 -16.94
CA LEU A 510 8.87 -69.81 -17.02
C LEU A 510 9.35 -70.25 -15.62
N THR A 511 9.71 -71.52 -15.48
CA THR A 511 10.28 -72.06 -14.24
C THR A 511 11.78 -71.77 -14.17
N LEU A 512 12.19 -70.94 -13.22
CA LEU A 512 13.59 -70.54 -13.04
C LEU A 512 14.39 -71.64 -12.31
N PRO A 513 15.47 -72.17 -12.90
CA PRO A 513 16.37 -73.13 -12.24
C PRO A 513 17.17 -72.48 -11.09
N PRO A 514 17.67 -73.29 -10.13
CA PRO A 514 18.55 -72.79 -9.07
C PRO A 514 19.90 -72.30 -9.62
N VAL A 515 20.47 -71.31 -8.95
CA VAL A 515 21.79 -70.73 -9.25
C VAL A 515 22.82 -71.35 -8.30
N ASP A 516 23.86 -71.97 -8.85
CA ASP A 516 24.92 -72.62 -8.08
C ASP A 516 26.10 -71.68 -7.76
N GLY A 517 26.24 -70.58 -8.52
CA GLY A 517 27.25 -69.56 -8.30
C GLY A 517 26.91 -68.25 -9.00
N PHE A 518 27.23 -67.12 -8.39
CA PHE A 518 26.91 -65.78 -8.87
C PHE A 518 28.05 -64.82 -8.52
N ASP A 519 28.46 -64.00 -9.48
CA ASP A 519 29.44 -62.93 -9.32
C ASP A 519 29.01 -61.72 -10.16
N SER A 520 28.93 -60.54 -9.53
CA SER A 520 28.53 -59.30 -10.17
C SER A 520 29.77 -58.44 -10.44
N ILE A 521 29.91 -57.95 -11.67
CA ILE A 521 31.04 -57.14 -12.12
C ILE A 521 30.51 -55.74 -12.42
N PRO A 522 30.67 -54.78 -11.49
CA PRO A 522 30.18 -53.41 -11.65
C PRO A 522 30.63 -52.77 -12.97
N GLY A 523 29.70 -52.14 -13.68
CA GLY A 523 29.95 -51.50 -14.98
C GLY A 523 30.13 -52.45 -16.17
N HIS A 524 30.08 -53.77 -15.97
CA HIS A 524 30.28 -54.76 -17.03
C HIS A 524 29.15 -55.80 -17.15
N GLY A 525 28.60 -56.30 -16.05
CA GLY A 525 27.53 -57.29 -16.05
C GLY A 525 27.68 -58.32 -14.92
N LEU A 526 27.33 -59.58 -15.19
CA LEU A 526 27.42 -60.69 -14.23
C LEU A 526 27.96 -61.97 -14.86
N VAL A 527 28.44 -62.85 -13.99
CA VAL A 527 28.81 -64.24 -14.30
C VAL A 527 28.06 -65.16 -13.34
N ALA A 528 27.36 -66.16 -13.87
CA ALA A 528 26.61 -67.10 -13.04
C ALA A 528 26.74 -68.53 -13.53
N THR A 529 26.52 -69.50 -12.65
CA THR A 529 26.37 -70.92 -13.00
C THR A 529 24.93 -71.34 -12.74
N VAL A 530 24.23 -71.72 -13.80
CA VAL A 530 22.79 -72.03 -13.77
C VAL A 530 22.56 -73.33 -14.54
N ASP A 531 21.89 -74.31 -13.93
CA ASP A 531 21.54 -75.57 -14.59
C ASP A 531 22.77 -76.31 -15.18
N GLY A 532 23.93 -76.18 -14.53
CA GLY A 532 25.21 -76.74 -14.98
C GLY A 532 25.95 -75.93 -16.07
N HIS A 533 25.37 -74.85 -16.57
CA HIS A 533 25.97 -73.97 -17.59
C HIS A 533 26.61 -72.72 -16.99
N ARG A 534 27.73 -72.27 -17.56
CA ARG A 534 28.39 -71.02 -17.16
C ARG A 534 27.90 -69.87 -18.03
N LEU A 535 27.13 -68.96 -17.45
CA LEU A 535 26.58 -67.78 -18.10
C LEU A 535 27.42 -66.53 -17.85
N ARG A 536 27.52 -65.69 -18.88
CA ARG A 536 27.95 -64.29 -18.77
C ARG A 536 26.91 -63.41 -19.42
N VAL A 537 26.44 -62.38 -18.71
CA VAL A 537 25.41 -61.45 -19.18
C VAL A 537 25.94 -60.05 -18.94
N GLY A 538 26.07 -59.22 -19.99
CA GLY A 538 26.64 -57.89 -19.82
C GLY A 538 26.97 -57.15 -21.12
N ASN A 539 27.83 -56.14 -21.02
CA ASN A 539 28.24 -55.31 -22.16
C ASN A 539 29.33 -55.98 -23.02
N ALA A 540 29.69 -55.33 -24.13
CA ALA A 540 30.72 -55.84 -25.05
C ALA A 540 32.10 -56.01 -24.37
N ALA A 541 32.44 -55.14 -23.40
CA ALA A 541 33.70 -55.23 -22.66
C ALA A 541 33.79 -56.49 -21.80
N LEU A 542 32.68 -56.95 -21.22
CA LEU A 542 32.62 -58.23 -20.51
C LEU A 542 32.92 -59.41 -21.44
N MET A 543 32.40 -59.36 -22.67
CA MET A 543 32.60 -60.41 -23.69
C MET A 543 34.04 -60.43 -24.20
N GLU A 544 34.62 -59.25 -24.41
CA GLU A 544 36.01 -59.10 -24.85
C GLU A 544 37.01 -59.60 -23.79
N HIS A 545 36.78 -59.25 -22.51
CA HIS A 545 37.56 -59.80 -21.39
C HIS A 545 37.44 -61.32 -21.27
N ALA A 546 36.29 -61.89 -21.62
CA ALA A 546 36.07 -63.33 -21.65
C ALA A 546 36.56 -64.00 -22.95
N SER A 547 37.10 -63.26 -23.92
CA SER A 547 37.48 -63.76 -25.24
C SER A 547 36.33 -64.44 -26.00
N VAL A 548 35.09 -63.97 -25.80
CA VAL A 548 33.89 -64.45 -26.51
C VAL A 548 33.66 -63.60 -27.76
N ASP A 549 33.60 -64.24 -28.93
CA ASP A 549 33.32 -63.55 -30.20
C ASP A 549 31.82 -63.26 -30.34
N VAL A 550 31.45 -61.98 -30.18
CA VAL A 550 30.09 -61.45 -30.36
C VAL A 550 29.94 -60.58 -31.61
N SER A 551 30.92 -60.59 -32.52
CA SER A 551 30.93 -59.69 -33.69
C SER A 551 29.71 -59.86 -34.61
N HIS A 552 29.18 -61.08 -34.74
CA HIS A 552 27.96 -61.39 -35.49
C HIS A 552 26.67 -60.84 -34.86
N LEU A 553 26.67 -60.56 -33.55
CA LEU A 553 25.56 -59.92 -32.83
C LEU A 553 25.67 -58.39 -32.84
N GLY A 554 26.81 -57.82 -33.25
CA GLY A 554 27.07 -56.38 -33.21
C GLY A 554 26.04 -55.55 -33.99
N ALA A 555 25.63 -55.99 -35.19
CA ALA A 555 24.63 -55.28 -35.98
C ALA A 555 23.23 -55.30 -35.34
N ALA A 556 22.84 -56.42 -34.74
CA ALA A 556 21.57 -56.54 -34.04
C ALA A 556 21.55 -55.71 -32.75
N ALA A 557 22.65 -55.71 -31.99
CA ALA A 557 22.82 -54.87 -30.82
C ALA A 557 22.75 -53.37 -31.18
N LEU A 558 23.45 -52.94 -32.24
CA LEU A 558 23.41 -51.55 -32.68
C LEU A 558 22.01 -51.12 -33.13
N ALA A 559 21.31 -51.95 -33.91
CA ALA A 559 19.95 -51.66 -34.36
C ALA A 559 18.97 -51.50 -33.18
N ARG A 560 19.15 -52.27 -32.11
CA ARG A 560 18.37 -52.14 -30.86
C ARG A 560 18.77 -50.90 -30.07
N ALA A 561 20.07 -50.61 -29.96
CA ALA A 561 20.55 -49.38 -29.34
C ALA A 561 20.03 -48.11 -30.04
N GLU A 562 19.97 -48.13 -31.38
CA GLU A 562 19.39 -47.05 -32.20
C GLU A 562 17.88 -46.85 -32.00
N GLN A 563 17.19 -47.85 -31.45
CA GLN A 563 15.78 -47.78 -31.04
C GLN A 563 15.59 -47.28 -29.60
N GLY A 564 16.67 -47.07 -28.85
CA GLY A 564 16.63 -46.66 -27.44
C GLY A 564 16.67 -47.83 -26.46
N ASP A 565 16.92 -49.05 -26.93
CA ASP A 565 17.09 -50.22 -26.08
C ASP A 565 18.53 -50.31 -25.55
N THR A 566 18.71 -50.99 -24.43
CA THR A 566 20.03 -51.37 -23.89
C THR A 566 20.27 -52.85 -24.18
N PRO A 567 21.08 -53.18 -25.20
CA PRO A 567 21.42 -54.56 -25.52
C PRO A 567 22.47 -55.13 -24.56
N MET A 568 22.16 -56.26 -23.95
CA MET A 568 23.09 -57.06 -23.16
C MET A 568 23.45 -58.33 -23.92
N TYR A 569 24.74 -58.56 -24.10
CA TYR A 569 25.26 -59.78 -24.68
C TYR A 569 25.12 -60.91 -23.67
N VAL A 570 24.72 -62.08 -24.17
CA VAL A 570 24.62 -63.30 -23.38
C VAL A 570 25.56 -64.34 -23.98
N ALA A 571 26.44 -64.88 -23.15
CA ALA A 571 27.28 -66.01 -23.50
C ALA A 571 26.99 -67.19 -22.56
N VAL A 572 26.91 -68.39 -23.14
CA VAL A 572 26.75 -69.66 -22.43
C VAL A 572 27.94 -70.55 -22.78
N ASP A 573 28.65 -71.05 -21.77
CA ASP A 573 29.83 -71.92 -21.91
C ASP A 573 30.88 -71.38 -22.90
N GLU A 574 31.26 -70.11 -22.71
CA GLU A 574 32.26 -69.38 -23.55
C GLU A 574 31.83 -69.16 -25.01
N ARG A 575 30.55 -69.35 -25.35
CA ARG A 575 30.00 -69.08 -26.70
C ARG A 575 28.88 -68.06 -26.64
N ALA A 576 28.81 -67.18 -27.64
CA ALA A 576 27.71 -66.24 -27.79
C ALA A 576 26.38 -67.00 -27.97
N ALA A 577 25.40 -66.70 -27.14
CA ALA A 577 24.08 -67.33 -27.14
C ALA A 577 22.98 -66.39 -27.63
N GLY A 578 23.12 -65.07 -27.40
CA GLY A 578 22.16 -64.09 -27.87
C GLY A 578 22.34 -62.70 -27.27
N LEU A 579 21.30 -61.88 -27.44
CA LEU A 579 21.13 -60.56 -26.86
C LEU A 579 19.83 -60.53 -26.08
N VAL A 580 19.87 -59.98 -24.87
CA VAL A 580 18.70 -59.62 -24.10
C VAL A 580 18.64 -58.11 -24.07
N THR A 581 17.54 -57.55 -24.56
CA THR A 581 17.36 -56.10 -24.65
C THR A 581 16.31 -55.65 -23.66
N VAL A 582 16.68 -54.64 -22.88
CA VAL A 582 15.79 -53.96 -21.96
C VAL A 582 15.73 -52.49 -22.34
N ALA A 583 14.58 -51.86 -22.16
CA ALA A 583 14.46 -50.43 -22.33
C ALA A 583 13.68 -49.84 -21.17
N ASP A 584 14.06 -48.64 -20.78
CA ASP A 584 13.23 -47.80 -19.93
C ASP A 584 12.32 -46.98 -20.87
N THR A 585 11.02 -47.23 -20.80
CA THR A 585 10.07 -46.67 -21.75
C THR A 585 9.84 -45.19 -21.48
N VAL A 586 9.78 -44.39 -22.55
CA VAL A 586 9.45 -42.97 -22.46
C VAL A 586 8.02 -42.80 -21.94
N LYS A 587 7.80 -41.86 -21.01
CA LYS A 587 6.44 -41.54 -20.53
C LYS A 587 5.62 -40.95 -21.68
N THR A 588 4.35 -41.30 -21.75
CA THR A 588 3.43 -40.89 -22.82
C THR A 588 3.33 -39.37 -22.99
N GLU A 589 3.46 -38.63 -21.90
CA GLU A 589 3.37 -37.18 -21.81
C GLU A 589 4.71 -36.46 -22.02
N SER A 590 5.85 -37.17 -21.99
CA SER A 590 7.18 -36.57 -22.12
C SER A 590 7.37 -35.76 -23.41
N PRO A 591 6.98 -36.26 -24.61
CA PRO A 591 7.12 -35.48 -25.85
C PRO A 591 6.33 -34.17 -25.81
N GLU A 592 5.13 -34.18 -25.23
CA GLU A 592 4.29 -32.99 -25.10
C GLU A 592 4.92 -31.98 -24.12
N ALA A 593 5.37 -32.45 -22.95
CA ALA A 593 6.00 -31.60 -21.94
C ALA A 593 7.28 -30.93 -22.46
N ILE A 594 8.11 -31.65 -23.20
CA ILE A 594 9.34 -31.10 -23.80
C ILE A 594 9.01 -30.05 -24.85
N ALA A 595 8.02 -30.30 -25.72
CA ALA A 595 7.56 -29.31 -26.68
C ALA A 595 7.02 -28.04 -25.98
N GLN A 596 6.33 -28.18 -24.85
CA GLN A 596 5.86 -27.05 -24.05
C GLN A 596 7.02 -26.27 -23.37
N LEU A 597 8.06 -26.96 -22.88
CA LEU A 597 9.27 -26.31 -22.36
C LEU A 597 10.00 -25.50 -23.44
N MET A 598 10.13 -26.06 -24.64
CA MET A 598 10.70 -25.35 -25.79
C MET A 598 9.84 -24.14 -26.19
N ALA A 599 8.51 -24.27 -26.17
CA ALA A 599 7.57 -23.17 -26.42
C ALA A 599 7.66 -22.03 -25.39
N LEU A 600 8.08 -22.34 -24.16
CA LEU A 600 8.42 -21.33 -23.15
C LEU A 600 9.74 -20.60 -23.44
N GLY A 601 10.43 -20.92 -24.55
CA GLY A 601 11.70 -20.35 -24.97
C GLY A 601 12.89 -20.87 -24.17
N LEU A 602 12.80 -22.11 -23.66
CA LEU A 602 13.88 -22.77 -22.95
C LEU A 602 14.60 -23.76 -23.86
N GLU A 603 15.91 -23.84 -23.71
CA GLU A 603 16.72 -24.87 -24.33
C GLU A 603 16.67 -26.14 -23.49
N VAL A 604 16.17 -27.24 -24.06
CA VAL A 604 16.01 -28.51 -23.33
C VAL A 604 17.21 -29.41 -23.61
N TRP A 605 17.83 -29.89 -22.54
CA TRP A 605 18.98 -30.79 -22.55
C TRP A 605 18.59 -32.09 -21.85
N MET A 606 19.05 -33.22 -22.38
CA MET A 606 18.96 -34.53 -21.70
C MET A 606 20.33 -34.88 -21.12
N ILE A 607 20.38 -35.34 -19.87
CA ILE A 607 21.59 -35.89 -19.25
C ILE A 607 21.38 -37.36 -18.87
N THR A 608 22.35 -38.22 -19.18
CA THR A 608 22.26 -39.65 -18.85
C THR A 608 23.63 -40.32 -18.79
N GLY A 609 23.70 -41.40 -18.00
CA GLY A 609 24.84 -42.32 -17.99
C GLY A 609 24.79 -43.40 -19.08
N ASP A 610 23.71 -43.47 -19.85
CA ASP A 610 23.62 -44.36 -21.00
C ASP A 610 24.60 -43.98 -22.10
N ASN A 611 24.90 -44.95 -22.96
CA ASN A 611 25.72 -44.72 -24.14
C ASN A 611 25.07 -43.71 -25.10
N ALA A 612 25.91 -43.02 -25.88
CA ALA A 612 25.47 -42.01 -26.84
C ALA A 612 24.40 -42.48 -27.85
N ALA A 613 24.44 -43.72 -28.33
CA ALA A 613 23.48 -44.23 -29.31
C ALA A 613 22.06 -44.33 -28.72
N THR A 614 21.96 -44.93 -27.53
CA THR A 614 20.70 -45.06 -26.77
C THR A 614 20.17 -43.68 -26.34
N ALA A 615 21.04 -42.81 -25.83
CA ALA A 615 20.66 -41.45 -25.40
C ALA A 615 20.09 -40.61 -26.56
N HIS A 616 20.75 -40.60 -27.72
CA HIS A 616 20.25 -39.90 -28.91
C HIS A 616 18.96 -40.52 -29.48
N ALA A 617 18.78 -41.83 -29.36
CA ALA A 617 17.54 -42.49 -29.78
C ALA A 617 16.34 -42.03 -28.93
N VAL A 618 16.48 -42.04 -27.61
CA VAL A 618 15.46 -41.53 -26.68
C VAL A 618 15.21 -40.05 -26.92
N ALA A 619 16.26 -39.24 -27.07
CA ALA A 619 16.15 -37.81 -27.34
C ALA A 619 15.34 -37.51 -28.62
N ARG A 620 15.56 -38.28 -29.70
CA ARG A 620 14.77 -38.15 -30.94
C ARG A 620 13.29 -38.51 -30.76
N GLN A 621 12.97 -39.48 -29.90
CA GLN A 621 11.57 -39.86 -29.64
C GLN A 621 10.78 -38.75 -28.95
N VAL A 622 11.45 -37.96 -28.10
CA VAL A 622 10.84 -36.87 -27.34
C VAL A 622 11.09 -35.47 -27.92
N GLY A 623 11.91 -35.36 -28.96
CA GLY A 623 12.21 -34.09 -29.64
C GLY A 623 13.27 -33.22 -28.94
N ILE A 624 14.26 -33.83 -28.28
CA ILE A 624 15.40 -33.12 -27.68
C ILE A 624 16.60 -33.15 -28.64
N ASP A 625 17.14 -31.97 -28.96
CA ASP A 625 18.33 -31.84 -29.83
C ASP A 625 19.65 -31.95 -29.04
N ASN A 626 19.67 -31.48 -27.80
CA ASN A 626 20.87 -31.41 -26.99
C ASN A 626 20.98 -32.57 -25.99
N VAL A 627 22.03 -33.39 -26.10
CA VAL A 627 22.21 -34.61 -25.29
C VAL A 627 23.60 -34.65 -24.67
N LEU A 628 23.65 -34.93 -23.38
CA LEU A 628 24.85 -35.22 -22.60
C LEU A 628 24.81 -36.70 -22.19
N ALA A 629 25.46 -37.55 -22.99
CA ALA A 629 25.54 -38.99 -22.78
C ALA A 629 26.85 -39.40 -22.10
N ASP A 630 26.93 -40.66 -21.66
CA ASP A 630 28.10 -41.25 -20.99
C ASP A 630 28.53 -40.47 -19.73
N VAL A 631 27.57 -39.86 -19.01
CA VAL A 631 27.84 -39.06 -17.81
C VAL A 631 27.69 -39.89 -16.53
N LEU A 632 28.77 -40.00 -15.77
CA LEU A 632 28.74 -40.66 -14.45
C LEU A 632 27.98 -39.79 -13.43
N PRO A 633 27.35 -40.38 -12.40
CA PRO A 633 26.63 -39.62 -11.37
C PRO A 633 27.44 -38.49 -10.72
N ALA A 634 28.72 -38.73 -10.41
CA ALA A 634 29.62 -37.74 -9.83
C ALA A 634 29.93 -36.56 -10.78
N ASP A 635 29.83 -36.78 -12.09
CA ASP A 635 30.20 -35.81 -13.12
C ASP A 635 29.00 -34.97 -13.59
N LYS A 636 27.76 -35.33 -13.19
CA LYS A 636 26.55 -34.57 -13.58
C LYS A 636 26.61 -33.11 -13.12
N ALA A 637 27.08 -32.86 -11.89
CA ALA A 637 27.23 -31.49 -11.37
C ALA A 637 28.24 -30.68 -12.19
N ALA A 638 29.35 -31.29 -12.63
CA ALA A 638 30.33 -30.62 -13.49
C ALA A 638 29.73 -30.23 -14.85
N LYS A 639 28.87 -31.09 -15.44
CA LYS A 639 28.16 -30.76 -16.69
C LYS A 639 27.16 -29.62 -16.53
N VAL A 640 26.46 -29.54 -15.40
CA VAL A 640 25.62 -28.38 -15.09
C VAL A 640 26.47 -27.11 -14.98
N ALA A 641 27.62 -27.18 -14.30
CA ALA A 641 28.55 -26.06 -14.18
C ALA A 641 29.14 -25.63 -15.54
N ASP A 642 29.42 -26.56 -16.45
CA ASP A 642 29.88 -26.26 -17.82
C ASP A 642 28.83 -25.42 -18.60
N LEU A 643 27.54 -25.73 -18.45
CA LEU A 643 26.45 -24.97 -19.07
C LEU A 643 26.27 -23.58 -18.42
N GLN A 644 26.41 -23.49 -17.10
CA GLN A 644 26.42 -22.21 -16.39
C GLN A 644 27.58 -21.31 -16.83
N ALA A 645 28.77 -21.88 -17.01
CA ALA A 645 29.96 -21.17 -17.50
C ALA A 645 29.79 -20.63 -18.94
N GLN A 646 28.93 -21.27 -19.74
CA GLN A 646 28.54 -20.80 -21.08
C GLN A 646 27.52 -19.65 -21.04
N GLY A 647 27.06 -19.25 -19.85
CA GLY A 647 26.13 -18.14 -19.64
C GLY A 647 24.66 -18.56 -19.58
N HIS A 648 24.36 -19.86 -19.58
CA HIS A 648 22.99 -20.32 -19.35
C HIS A 648 22.62 -20.20 -17.87
N VAL A 649 21.36 -19.86 -17.60
CA VAL A 649 20.73 -20.05 -16.29
C VAL A 649 20.00 -21.39 -16.34
N VAL A 650 20.49 -22.34 -15.56
CA VAL A 650 20.20 -23.77 -15.74
C VAL A 650 19.26 -24.28 -14.65
N ALA A 651 18.14 -24.86 -15.06
CA ALA A 651 17.37 -25.74 -14.17
C ALA A 651 17.82 -27.19 -14.37
N MET A 652 18.00 -27.94 -13.29
CA MET A 652 18.24 -29.39 -13.33
C MET A 652 17.01 -30.10 -12.79
N SER A 653 16.54 -31.14 -13.48
CA SER A 653 15.44 -32.00 -13.04
C SER A 653 15.92 -33.43 -12.88
N GLY A 654 15.61 -34.05 -11.73
CA GLY A 654 15.94 -35.45 -11.45
C GLY A 654 15.04 -36.05 -10.37
N ASP A 655 15.10 -37.36 -10.20
CA ASP A 655 14.23 -38.13 -9.29
C ASP A 655 15.00 -38.82 -8.15
N GLY A 656 16.34 -38.89 -8.23
CA GLY A 656 17.17 -39.74 -7.38
C GLY A 656 18.17 -39.04 -6.45
N VAL A 657 18.65 -39.79 -5.45
CA VAL A 657 19.79 -39.44 -4.60
C VAL A 657 21.05 -39.15 -5.42
N ASN A 658 21.18 -39.82 -6.57
CA ASN A 658 22.30 -39.68 -7.50
C ASN A 658 22.38 -38.29 -8.15
N ASP A 659 21.27 -37.54 -8.18
CA ASP A 659 21.18 -36.23 -8.82
C ASP A 659 21.25 -35.08 -7.83
N ALA A 660 21.27 -35.36 -6.52
CA ALA A 660 21.26 -34.33 -5.48
C ALA A 660 22.39 -33.30 -5.64
N ALA A 661 23.60 -33.75 -6.02
CA ALA A 661 24.72 -32.85 -6.28
C ALA A 661 24.51 -31.97 -7.52
N ALA A 662 23.86 -32.49 -8.57
CA ALA A 662 23.56 -31.74 -9.78
C ALA A 662 22.38 -30.76 -9.57
N LEU A 663 21.38 -31.16 -8.78
CA LEU A 663 20.27 -30.32 -8.34
C LEU A 663 20.78 -29.11 -7.54
N ALA A 664 21.67 -29.34 -6.57
CA ALA A 664 22.24 -28.28 -5.75
C ALA A 664 23.20 -27.35 -6.52
N GLN A 665 23.85 -27.84 -7.59
CA GLN A 665 24.72 -27.04 -8.44
C GLN A 665 23.95 -26.13 -9.41
N ALA A 666 22.73 -26.52 -9.79
CA ALA A 666 21.91 -25.78 -10.74
C ALA A 666 21.47 -24.41 -10.17
N ASP A 667 21.12 -23.48 -11.05
CA ASP A 667 20.46 -22.24 -10.63
C ASP A 667 19.04 -22.51 -10.13
N LEU A 668 18.45 -23.65 -10.49
CA LEU A 668 17.16 -24.10 -9.96
C LEU A 668 17.12 -25.63 -9.97
N GLY A 669 17.13 -26.25 -8.79
CA GLY A 669 16.95 -27.70 -8.64
C GLY A 669 15.47 -28.08 -8.61
N ILE A 670 15.05 -28.99 -9.49
CA ILE A 670 13.67 -29.52 -9.56
C ILE A 670 13.69 -31.02 -9.27
N ALA A 671 13.12 -31.45 -8.14
CA ALA A 671 12.93 -32.87 -7.85
C ALA A 671 11.59 -33.37 -8.41
N VAL A 672 11.56 -34.56 -9.01
CA VAL A 672 10.36 -35.19 -9.59
C VAL A 672 9.96 -36.45 -8.81
N GLY A 673 8.68 -36.55 -8.43
CA GLY A 673 8.10 -37.72 -7.78
C GLY A 673 8.37 -37.81 -6.28
N THR A 674 8.15 -38.99 -5.71
CA THR A 674 8.40 -39.31 -4.29
C THR A 674 9.87 -39.57 -3.99
N GLY A 675 10.79 -38.89 -4.69
CA GLY A 675 12.23 -39.09 -4.57
C GLY A 675 12.68 -39.00 -3.11
N ALA A 676 13.71 -39.77 -2.76
CA ALA A 676 14.25 -39.90 -1.41
C ALA A 676 14.42 -38.52 -0.72
N ASP A 677 14.25 -38.46 0.61
CA ASP A 677 14.35 -37.23 1.42
C ASP A 677 15.53 -36.31 1.06
N VAL A 678 16.63 -36.91 0.59
CA VAL A 678 17.85 -36.22 0.13
C VAL A 678 17.62 -35.36 -1.12
N ALA A 679 16.85 -35.85 -2.11
CA ALA A 679 16.53 -35.10 -3.33
C ALA A 679 15.56 -33.94 -3.05
N ILE A 680 14.60 -34.14 -2.14
CA ILE A 680 13.69 -33.08 -1.68
C ILE A 680 14.50 -31.98 -0.98
N ALA A 681 15.37 -32.35 -0.04
CA ALA A 681 16.21 -31.42 0.71
C ALA A 681 17.22 -30.65 -0.18
N ALA A 682 17.62 -31.22 -1.31
CA ALA A 682 18.54 -30.60 -2.27
C ALA A 682 17.82 -29.79 -3.37
N SER A 683 16.48 -29.77 -3.41
CA SER A 683 15.69 -29.14 -4.48
C SER A 683 15.04 -27.82 -4.06
N ASP A 684 15.02 -26.85 -4.98
CA ASP A 684 14.30 -25.59 -4.83
C ASP A 684 12.81 -25.75 -5.11
N ILE A 685 12.47 -26.67 -6.02
CA ILE A 685 11.09 -27.04 -6.37
C ILE A 685 10.98 -28.57 -6.30
N THR A 686 9.97 -29.06 -5.61
CA THR A 686 9.65 -30.49 -5.55
C THR A 686 8.29 -30.74 -6.19
N LEU A 687 8.22 -31.69 -7.11
CA LEU A 687 6.99 -32.11 -7.77
C LEU A 687 6.51 -33.41 -7.15
N VAL A 688 5.33 -33.38 -6.51
CA VAL A 688 4.79 -34.56 -5.81
C VAL A 688 4.43 -35.68 -6.80
N GLY A 689 3.94 -35.30 -7.99
CA GLY A 689 3.60 -36.23 -9.08
C GLY A 689 4.77 -36.50 -10.03
N GLY A 690 4.69 -37.60 -10.76
CA GLY A 690 5.69 -38.01 -11.75
C GLY A 690 5.53 -37.37 -13.15
N ASP A 691 4.47 -36.58 -13.36
CA ASP A 691 4.15 -35.95 -14.65
C ASP A 691 5.12 -34.80 -14.98
N LEU A 692 5.85 -34.93 -16.10
CA LEU A 692 6.82 -33.96 -16.59
C LEU A 692 6.20 -32.58 -16.92
N ARG A 693 4.89 -32.53 -17.24
CA ARG A 693 4.14 -31.27 -17.48
C ARG A 693 4.03 -30.41 -16.22
N SER A 694 4.28 -30.99 -15.05
CA SER A 694 4.34 -30.25 -13.78
C SER A 694 5.55 -29.31 -13.75
N ILE A 695 6.66 -29.64 -14.42
CA ILE A 695 7.81 -28.73 -14.60
C ILE A 695 7.38 -27.49 -15.41
N VAL A 696 6.68 -27.70 -16.52
CA VAL A 696 6.12 -26.61 -17.35
C VAL A 696 5.22 -25.71 -16.50
N SER A 697 4.34 -26.32 -15.72
CA SER A 697 3.41 -25.62 -14.83
C SER A 697 4.14 -24.83 -13.75
N ALA A 698 5.20 -25.38 -13.15
CA ALA A 698 6.01 -24.74 -12.12
C ALA A 698 6.72 -23.50 -12.68
N ILE A 699 7.36 -23.62 -13.84
CA ILE A 699 8.04 -22.51 -14.51
C ILE A 699 7.02 -21.45 -14.94
N ALA A 700 5.91 -21.84 -15.57
CA ALA A 700 4.87 -20.91 -16.02
C ALA A 700 4.23 -20.13 -14.86
N LEU A 701 3.90 -20.82 -13.75
CA LEU A 701 3.36 -20.19 -12.55
C LEU A 701 4.39 -19.25 -11.92
N SER A 702 5.65 -19.67 -11.79
CA SER A 702 6.72 -18.84 -11.23
C SER A 702 6.93 -17.56 -12.05
N ARG A 703 7.02 -17.68 -13.39
CA ARG A 703 7.10 -16.54 -14.32
C ARG A 703 5.90 -15.59 -14.15
N ARG A 704 4.70 -16.15 -13.97
CA ARG A 704 3.48 -15.38 -13.76
C ARG A 704 3.49 -14.65 -12.42
N THR A 705 3.91 -15.31 -11.35
CA THR A 705 4.04 -14.74 -10.01
C THR A 705 5.03 -13.58 -10.02
N VAL A 706 6.21 -13.72 -10.63
CA VAL A 706 7.20 -12.63 -10.79
C VAL A 706 6.66 -11.48 -11.63
N SER A 707 5.91 -11.76 -12.70
CA SER A 707 5.26 -10.72 -13.48
C SER A 707 4.24 -9.92 -12.65
N VAL A 708 3.47 -10.59 -11.80
CA VAL A 708 2.49 -9.95 -10.91
C VAL A 708 3.18 -9.14 -9.81
N MET A 709 4.30 -9.63 -9.27
CA MET A 709 5.17 -8.87 -8.34
C MET A 709 5.67 -7.58 -8.99
N ARG A 710 6.25 -7.67 -10.20
CA ARG A 710 6.74 -6.49 -10.95
C ARG A 710 5.63 -5.50 -11.28
N GLN A 711 4.45 -5.98 -11.68
CA GLN A 711 3.29 -5.12 -11.89
C GLN A 711 2.91 -4.42 -10.58
N GLY A 712 2.77 -5.16 -9.48
CA GLY A 712 2.44 -4.59 -8.18
C GLY A 712 3.42 -3.51 -7.74
N LEU A 713 4.72 -3.75 -7.89
CA LEU A 713 5.79 -2.79 -7.63
C LEU A 713 5.73 -1.57 -8.55
N ALA A 714 5.51 -1.77 -9.85
CA ALA A 714 5.40 -0.69 -10.82
C ALA A 714 4.19 0.22 -10.50
N PHE A 715 3.02 -0.35 -10.18
CA PHE A 715 1.85 0.42 -9.75
C PHE A 715 2.08 1.12 -8.42
N ALA A 716 2.73 0.45 -7.45
CA ALA A 716 3.03 1.04 -6.15
C ALA A 716 3.92 2.28 -6.22
N PHE A 717 4.72 2.45 -7.28
CA PHE A 717 5.56 3.64 -7.48
C PHE A 717 5.07 4.61 -8.55
N ALA A 718 4.45 4.12 -9.63
CA ALA A 718 4.07 4.96 -10.77
C ALA A 718 3.11 6.09 -10.36
N TYR A 719 2.13 5.81 -9.50
CA TYR A 719 1.23 6.85 -8.99
C TYR A 719 1.97 7.90 -8.15
N ASN A 720 2.82 7.46 -7.23
CA ASN A 720 3.57 8.37 -6.34
C ASN A 720 4.53 9.25 -7.16
N VAL A 721 5.30 8.67 -8.08
CA VAL A 721 6.24 9.43 -8.93
C VAL A 721 5.52 10.43 -9.83
N LEU A 722 4.34 10.07 -10.37
CA LEU A 722 3.55 10.96 -11.22
C LEU A 722 2.88 12.09 -10.43
N LEU A 723 2.41 11.80 -9.21
CA LEU A 723 1.63 12.75 -8.41
C LEU A 723 2.47 13.62 -7.46
N ILE A 724 3.72 13.27 -7.15
CA ILE A 724 4.62 14.14 -6.37
C ILE A 724 4.83 15.51 -7.04
N PRO A 725 5.14 15.61 -8.35
CA PRO A 725 5.24 16.90 -9.03
C PRO A 725 3.93 17.69 -8.99
N VAL A 726 2.79 17.00 -9.14
CA VAL A 726 1.46 17.62 -9.06
C VAL A 726 1.21 18.18 -7.65
N ALA A 727 1.52 17.41 -6.61
CA ALA A 727 1.43 17.85 -5.22
C ALA A 727 2.40 18.99 -4.87
N ALA A 728 3.56 19.04 -5.53
CA ALA A 728 4.52 20.13 -5.40
C ALA A 728 4.07 21.42 -6.11
N GLY A 729 3.00 21.38 -6.90
CA GLY A 729 2.44 22.55 -7.58
C GLY A 729 2.75 22.67 -9.07
N ALA A 730 3.22 21.60 -9.73
CA ALA A 730 3.56 21.67 -11.16
C ALA A 730 2.37 22.04 -12.08
N LEU A 731 1.13 21.76 -11.66
CA LEU A 731 -0.09 22.09 -12.41
C LEU A 731 -0.73 23.43 -12.01
N TYR A 732 -0.19 24.09 -10.99
CA TYR A 732 -0.72 25.38 -10.51
C TYR A 732 -0.71 26.44 -11.60
N TRP A 733 0.37 26.54 -12.38
CA TRP A 733 0.53 27.57 -13.41
C TRP A 733 -0.37 27.41 -14.65
N PHE A 734 -1.07 26.28 -14.80
CA PHE A 734 -1.93 26.03 -15.95
C PHE A 734 -3.42 26.22 -15.65
N ASP A 735 -3.87 25.97 -14.41
CA ASP A 735 -5.29 25.96 -14.03
C ASP A 735 -5.49 26.10 -12.50
N GLU A 736 -4.53 26.72 -11.78
CA GLU A 736 -4.51 26.88 -10.31
C GLU A 736 -4.71 25.56 -9.55
N LEU A 737 -4.36 24.44 -10.18
CA LEU A 737 -4.65 23.11 -9.65
C LEU A 737 -3.58 22.67 -8.64
N LEU A 738 -3.97 22.62 -7.36
CA LEU A 738 -3.22 22.00 -6.28
C LEU A 738 -3.82 20.65 -5.90
N LEU A 739 -2.96 19.68 -5.54
CA LEU A 739 -3.42 18.37 -5.11
C LEU A 739 -3.90 18.43 -3.66
N ASP A 740 -5.19 18.23 -3.45
CA ASP A 740 -5.76 18.13 -2.11
C ASP A 740 -5.18 16.90 -1.34
N PRO A 741 -4.70 17.07 -0.09
CA PRO A 741 -4.13 15.99 0.72
C PRO A 741 -5.07 14.80 0.96
N VAL A 742 -6.39 15.03 1.03
CA VAL A 742 -7.40 13.98 1.17
C VAL A 742 -7.49 13.18 -0.13
N LEU A 743 -7.51 13.84 -1.29
CA LEU A 743 -7.45 13.16 -2.59
C LEU A 743 -6.17 12.33 -2.76
N ALA A 744 -5.04 12.88 -2.31
CA ALA A 744 -3.77 12.16 -2.29
C ALA A 744 -3.85 10.88 -1.44
N SER A 745 -4.46 10.97 -0.25
CA SER A 745 -4.64 9.81 0.63
C SER A 745 -5.64 8.77 0.10
N ALA A 746 -6.69 9.18 -0.61
CA ALA A 746 -7.62 8.28 -1.30
C ALA A 746 -6.94 7.54 -2.46
N ALA A 747 -6.12 8.23 -3.26
CA ALA A 747 -5.33 7.63 -4.34
C ALA A 747 -4.38 6.54 -3.81
N MET A 748 -3.77 6.76 -2.64
CA MET A 748 -2.93 5.75 -1.98
C MET A 748 -3.70 4.50 -1.53
N ALA A 749 -4.91 4.68 -1.00
CA ALA A 749 -5.76 3.54 -0.63
C ALA A 749 -6.11 2.70 -1.86
N MET A 750 -6.43 3.35 -2.99
CA MET A 750 -6.69 2.69 -4.27
C MET A 750 -5.47 1.95 -4.83
N SER A 751 -4.26 2.52 -4.69
CA SER A 751 -3.01 1.82 -5.04
C SER A 751 -2.88 0.49 -4.30
N SER A 752 -3.15 0.47 -2.99
CA SER A 752 -3.09 -0.75 -2.16
C SER A 752 -4.10 -1.80 -2.61
N VAL A 753 -5.34 -1.38 -2.92
CA VAL A 753 -6.38 -2.26 -3.48
C VAL A 753 -5.93 -2.84 -4.81
N SER A 754 -5.37 -2.01 -5.70
CA SER A 754 -4.96 -2.42 -7.05
C SER A 754 -3.88 -3.52 -7.05
N VAL A 755 -2.88 -3.36 -6.19
CA VAL A 755 -1.78 -4.30 -6.03
C VAL A 755 -2.29 -5.63 -5.47
N LEU A 756 -3.13 -5.55 -4.43
CA LEU A 756 -3.67 -6.72 -3.76
C LEU A 756 -4.56 -7.55 -4.68
N THR A 757 -5.51 -6.90 -5.35
CA THR A 757 -6.43 -7.61 -6.24
C THR A 757 -5.72 -8.14 -7.47
N ASN A 758 -4.65 -7.49 -7.94
CA ASN A 758 -3.79 -8.04 -8.98
C ASN A 758 -3.09 -9.34 -8.52
N ALA A 759 -2.58 -9.38 -7.28
CA ALA A 759 -2.00 -10.58 -6.68
C ALA A 759 -3.01 -11.74 -6.57
N LEU A 760 -4.26 -11.44 -6.16
CA LEU A 760 -5.32 -12.45 -6.04
C LEU A 760 -5.69 -13.14 -7.36
N ARG A 761 -5.35 -12.56 -8.52
CA ARG A 761 -5.57 -13.19 -9.83
C ARG A 761 -4.78 -14.47 -10.00
N LEU A 762 -3.66 -14.63 -9.28
CA LEU A 762 -2.85 -15.86 -9.31
C LEU A 762 -3.65 -17.08 -8.83
N ARG A 763 -4.66 -16.92 -7.97
CA ARG A 763 -5.56 -18.04 -7.57
C ARG A 763 -6.31 -18.66 -8.75
N ARG A 764 -6.51 -17.91 -9.83
CA ARG A 764 -7.21 -18.39 -11.04
C ARG A 764 -6.25 -18.99 -12.08
N PHE A 765 -4.98 -19.16 -11.73
CA PHE A 765 -4.01 -19.80 -12.61
C PHE A 765 -4.43 -21.23 -12.94
N ARG A 766 -4.31 -21.59 -14.22
CA ARG A 766 -4.54 -22.94 -14.74
C ARG A 766 -3.27 -23.41 -15.43
N ARG A 767 -3.05 -24.72 -15.41
CA ARG A 767 -1.94 -25.35 -16.12
C ARG A 767 -2.07 -25.03 -17.62
N PRO A 768 -0.99 -24.66 -18.32
CA PRO A 768 -0.99 -24.57 -19.78
C PRO A 768 -1.33 -25.94 -20.37
N GLU A 769 -2.33 -26.02 -21.24
CA GLU A 769 -2.77 -27.32 -21.78
C GLU A 769 -2.05 -27.68 -23.08
N THR A 770 -1.61 -26.70 -23.88
CA THR A 770 -1.01 -26.95 -25.21
C THR A 770 0.12 -26.00 -25.55
N VAL A 771 1.02 -26.46 -26.44
CA VAL A 771 2.08 -25.64 -27.08
C VAL A 771 1.49 -24.39 -27.74
N HIS A 772 0.35 -24.55 -28.43
CA HIS A 772 -0.32 -23.45 -29.11
C HIS A 772 -0.76 -22.34 -28.14
N GLU A 773 -1.24 -22.69 -26.94
CA GLU A 773 -1.62 -21.72 -25.92
C GLU A 773 -0.41 -20.93 -25.38
N ILE A 774 0.76 -21.56 -25.29
CA ILE A 774 2.00 -20.93 -24.83
C ILE A 774 2.54 -19.93 -25.87
N GLU A 775 2.60 -20.33 -27.14
CA GLU A 775 3.09 -19.48 -28.23
C GLU A 775 2.08 -18.37 -28.58
N HIS A 776 0.79 -18.69 -28.53
CA HIS A 776 -0.31 -17.81 -28.96
C HIS A 776 -1.31 -17.63 -27.81
N PRO A 777 -0.94 -16.94 -26.72
CA PRO A 777 -1.81 -16.79 -25.58
C PRO A 777 -3.13 -16.12 -26.00
N PRO A 778 -4.30 -16.69 -25.61
CA PRO A 778 -5.60 -16.25 -26.09
C PRO A 778 -5.79 -14.75 -25.86
N VAL A 779 -6.40 -14.06 -26.84
CA VAL A 779 -6.60 -12.60 -26.81
C VAL A 779 -7.30 -12.16 -25.53
N ARG A 780 -8.26 -12.95 -25.03
CA ARG A 780 -8.96 -12.71 -23.75
C ARG A 780 -8.02 -12.70 -22.54
N GLN A 781 -6.97 -13.51 -22.56
CA GLN A 781 -5.95 -13.58 -21.51
C GLN A 781 -5.00 -12.37 -21.59
N ARG A 782 -4.55 -11.99 -22.80
CA ARG A 782 -3.74 -10.76 -23.00
C ARG A 782 -4.49 -9.49 -22.62
N ILE A 783 -5.74 -9.36 -23.08
CA ILE A 783 -6.62 -8.24 -22.73
C ILE A 783 -6.89 -8.28 -21.22
N GLY A 784 -7.21 -9.44 -20.63
CA GLY A 784 -7.48 -9.54 -19.19
C GLY A 784 -6.30 -9.10 -18.31
N GLN A 785 -5.05 -9.27 -18.76
CA GLN A 785 -3.86 -8.81 -18.03
C GLN A 785 -3.80 -7.31 -17.88
N TYR A 786 -3.96 -6.57 -18.98
CA TYR A 786 -3.89 -5.12 -18.99
C TYR A 786 -5.24 -4.48 -18.65
N ALA A 787 -6.36 -4.99 -19.15
CA ALA A 787 -7.71 -4.45 -18.90
C ALA A 787 -8.09 -4.41 -17.41
N TYR A 788 -7.58 -5.33 -16.59
CA TYR A 788 -7.80 -5.25 -15.14
C TYR A 788 -7.08 -4.05 -14.53
N LEU A 789 -5.82 -3.87 -14.89
CA LEU A 789 -4.96 -2.80 -14.41
C LEU A 789 -5.39 -1.44 -14.97
N THR A 790 -5.71 -1.39 -16.26
CA THR A 790 -6.32 -0.23 -16.92
C THR A 790 -7.70 0.07 -16.32
N GLY A 791 -8.51 -0.95 -16.00
CA GLY A 791 -9.80 -0.76 -15.36
C GLY A 791 -9.66 -0.14 -13.97
N ILE A 792 -8.70 -0.58 -13.15
CA ILE A 792 -8.44 0.04 -11.85
C ILE A 792 -7.88 1.45 -12.00
N ALA A 793 -6.96 1.67 -12.95
CA ALA A 793 -6.43 3.00 -13.23
C ALA A 793 -7.54 3.96 -13.69
N VAL A 794 -8.45 3.50 -14.55
CA VAL A 794 -9.63 4.25 -15.00
C VAL A 794 -10.57 4.52 -13.83
N VAL A 795 -10.82 3.57 -12.94
CA VAL A 795 -11.65 3.79 -11.75
C VAL A 795 -10.98 4.78 -10.79
N ALA A 796 -9.68 4.67 -10.56
CA ALA A 796 -8.95 5.60 -9.70
C ALA A 796 -8.92 7.01 -10.30
N VAL A 797 -8.68 7.15 -11.61
CA VAL A 797 -8.76 8.42 -12.33
C VAL A 797 -10.19 8.94 -12.30
N ALA A 798 -11.20 8.11 -12.57
CA ALA A 798 -12.61 8.49 -12.54
C ALA A 798 -13.05 8.99 -11.16
N ILE A 799 -12.63 8.31 -10.08
CA ILE A 799 -12.86 8.76 -8.70
C ILE A 799 -12.12 10.07 -8.44
N GLY A 800 -10.85 10.18 -8.83
CA GLY A 800 -10.07 11.42 -8.70
C GLY A 800 -10.72 12.59 -9.44
N THR A 801 -11.10 12.41 -10.71
CA THR A 801 -11.80 13.41 -11.52
C THR A 801 -13.20 13.68 -11.01
N ALA A 802 -13.93 12.69 -10.50
CA ALA A 802 -15.25 12.91 -9.93
C ALA A 802 -15.15 13.69 -8.63
N LEU A 803 -14.18 13.40 -7.77
CA LEU A 803 -13.95 14.15 -6.54
C LEU A 803 -13.44 15.57 -6.83
N THR A 804 -12.57 15.74 -7.83
CA THR A 804 -12.10 17.05 -8.29
C THR A 804 -13.23 17.84 -8.97
N ALA A 805 -14.09 17.17 -9.73
CA ALA A 805 -15.26 17.79 -10.33
C ALA A 805 -16.30 18.15 -9.27
N VAL A 806 -16.50 17.30 -8.26
CA VAL A 806 -17.35 17.59 -7.10
C VAL A 806 -16.78 18.75 -6.31
N SER A 807 -15.46 18.83 -6.08
CA SER A 807 -14.85 19.99 -5.41
C SER A 807 -14.93 21.28 -6.24
N ARG A 808 -15.18 21.18 -7.56
CA ARG A 808 -15.40 22.30 -8.49
C ARG A 808 -16.87 22.50 -8.88
N MET A 809 -17.81 21.69 -8.38
CA MET A 809 -19.22 21.84 -8.72
C MET A 809 -19.76 23.07 -7.99
N GLU A 810 -20.64 23.81 -8.66
CA GLU A 810 -21.34 24.95 -8.06
C GLU A 810 -22.01 24.61 -6.72
N PHE A 811 -22.33 23.36 -6.38
CA PHE A 811 -22.87 22.99 -5.05
C PHE A 811 -21.80 22.76 -3.97
N ALA A 812 -20.54 22.51 -4.35
CA ALA A 812 -19.40 22.50 -3.44
C ALA A 812 -18.76 23.89 -3.33
N GLU A 813 -18.79 24.69 -4.42
CA GLU A 813 -18.55 26.13 -4.36
C GLU A 813 -19.69 26.87 -3.63
N ARG A 814 -20.95 26.45 -3.83
CA ARG A 814 -22.15 26.83 -3.03
C ARG A 814 -22.43 25.80 -1.94
N GLY A 815 -21.39 25.23 -1.32
CA GLY A 815 -21.54 24.45 -0.10
C GLY A 815 -22.09 25.37 0.99
N MET A 816 -23.42 25.47 1.04
CA MET A 816 -24.29 26.26 1.92
C MET A 816 -23.60 27.27 2.84
N ASN A 817 -22.98 28.28 2.23
CA ASN A 817 -22.94 29.64 2.73
C ASN A 817 -22.97 30.52 1.47
N GLY A 818 -24.16 30.85 0.98
CA GLY A 818 -24.34 31.83 -0.09
C GLY A 818 -23.78 33.22 0.23
N THR A 819 -23.13 33.39 1.38
CA THR A 819 -22.46 34.58 1.89
C THR A 819 -20.96 34.41 2.15
N LEU A 820 -20.34 33.24 1.94
CA LEU A 820 -18.91 33.00 2.21
C LEU A 820 -18.17 32.31 1.05
N ALA A 821 -18.62 32.48 -0.19
CA ALA A 821 -17.96 31.95 -1.39
C ALA A 821 -16.74 32.78 -1.84
N TRP A 822 -16.00 33.36 -0.89
CA TRP A 822 -14.83 34.22 -1.12
C TRP A 822 -13.54 33.74 -0.45
N MET A 823 -13.42 32.46 -0.10
CA MET A 823 -12.14 31.86 0.30
C MET A 823 -11.96 30.51 -0.37
N GLN A 824 -11.10 30.47 -1.39
CA GLN A 824 -10.47 29.22 -1.79
C GLN A 824 -9.60 28.71 -0.63
N THR A 825 -9.64 27.40 -0.46
CA THR A 825 -8.83 26.53 0.41
C THR A 825 -9.46 26.10 1.74
N THR A 826 -9.45 24.78 1.89
CA THR A 826 -10.10 23.96 2.90
C THR A 826 -9.52 24.18 4.29
N GLY A 827 -10.31 24.83 5.16
CA GLY A 827 -10.02 24.93 6.60
C GLY A 827 -10.88 25.99 7.27
N MET A 828 -11.45 25.66 8.43
CA MET A 828 -12.31 26.55 9.24
C MET A 828 -11.63 27.91 9.49
N PRO A 829 -12.16 29.07 9.06
CA PRO A 829 -11.64 30.37 9.47
C PRO A 829 -12.10 30.68 10.90
N MET A 830 -11.17 31.01 11.81
CA MET A 830 -11.51 31.40 13.19
C MET A 830 -12.00 32.85 13.36
N ARG A 831 -12.16 33.59 12.27
CA ARG A 831 -12.85 34.89 12.18
C ARG A 831 -13.05 35.17 10.69
N PRO A 832 -14.19 35.75 10.24
CA PRO A 832 -14.18 36.43 8.96
C PRO A 832 -13.07 37.48 9.02
N ALA A 833 -12.27 37.65 7.96
CA ALA A 833 -11.49 38.88 7.85
C ALA A 833 -12.45 40.06 8.02
N MET A 834 -12.07 41.14 8.73
CA MET A 834 -12.96 42.28 9.02
C MET A 834 -13.61 42.90 7.76
N SER A 835 -13.06 42.62 6.56
CA SER A 835 -13.63 42.99 5.27
C SER A 835 -14.81 42.11 4.79
N VAL A 836 -15.09 40.97 5.44
CA VAL A 836 -16.13 39.98 5.07
C VAL A 836 -17.43 40.18 5.88
N MET A 837 -17.44 41.09 6.86
CA MET A 837 -18.69 41.47 7.55
C MET A 837 -19.57 42.39 6.70
N MET A 838 -19.05 43.02 5.66
CA MET A 838 -19.75 44.04 4.85
C MET A 838 -20.90 43.48 4.01
N THR A 839 -21.02 42.15 3.87
CA THR A 839 -22.18 41.49 3.21
C THR A 839 -23.21 40.93 4.19
N ALA A 840 -22.98 41.07 5.49
CA ALA A 840 -23.99 40.84 6.52
C ALA A 840 -24.44 42.21 7.01
N GLU A 841 -25.44 42.80 6.36
CA GLU A 841 -26.18 43.96 6.87
C GLU A 841 -26.72 43.63 8.26
N VAL A 842 -25.95 43.96 9.30
CA VAL A 842 -26.42 43.93 10.69
C VAL A 842 -26.76 45.37 11.02
N ASP A 843 -28.05 45.66 11.13
CA ASP A 843 -28.53 47.00 11.48
C ASP A 843 -27.83 47.50 12.76
N PRO A 844 -27.41 48.78 12.80
CA PRO A 844 -26.82 49.35 14.00
C PRO A 844 -27.82 49.31 15.16
N ALA A 845 -27.34 48.91 16.34
CA ALA A 845 -28.13 48.88 17.56
C ALA A 845 -28.19 50.29 18.19
N SER A 846 -29.33 50.66 18.78
CA SER A 846 -29.36 51.87 19.61
C SER A 846 -28.54 51.65 20.89
N ALA A 847 -27.93 52.71 21.44
CA ALA A 847 -27.19 52.60 22.71
C ALA A 847 -28.05 52.02 23.85
N ASP A 848 -29.34 52.38 23.90
CA ASP A 848 -30.28 51.82 24.88
C ASP A 848 -30.44 50.30 24.72
N ASP A 849 -30.52 49.78 23.49
CA ASP A 849 -30.62 48.35 23.21
C ASP A 849 -29.31 47.60 23.46
N ALA A 850 -28.17 48.26 23.20
CA ALA A 850 -26.84 47.75 23.48
C ALA A 850 -26.47 47.81 24.98
N GLY A 851 -27.31 48.41 25.83
CA GLY A 851 -27.08 48.50 27.27
C GLY A 851 -25.97 49.47 27.66
N VAL A 852 -25.65 50.43 26.79
CA VAL A 852 -24.57 51.42 26.98
C VAL A 852 -25.12 52.84 26.85
N ASN A 853 -24.35 53.83 27.31
CA ASN A 853 -24.67 55.24 27.17
C ASN A 853 -23.39 56.04 26.94
N VAL A 854 -23.38 56.90 25.93
CA VAL A 854 -22.30 57.82 25.61
C VAL A 854 -22.59 59.16 26.29
N GLN A 855 -21.71 59.58 27.19
CA GLN A 855 -21.77 60.90 27.82
C GLN A 855 -20.83 61.85 27.07
N LEU A 856 -21.39 62.88 26.42
CA LEU A 856 -20.58 63.92 25.78
C LEU A 856 -20.32 65.08 26.75
N ASP A 857 -19.05 65.34 27.03
CA ASP A 857 -18.59 66.54 27.71
C ASP A 857 -18.12 67.57 26.68
N VAL A 858 -18.93 68.62 26.53
CA VAL A 858 -18.62 69.79 25.71
C VAL A 858 -18.49 70.99 26.64
N PRO A 859 -17.39 71.77 26.60
CA PRO A 859 -17.23 72.95 27.44
C PRO A 859 -18.43 73.91 27.36
N ASP A 860 -18.87 74.47 28.49
CA ASP A 860 -20.07 75.34 28.61
C ASP A 860 -20.12 76.56 27.67
N SER A 861 -19.01 76.92 27.02
CA SER A 861 -18.89 78.09 26.12
C SER A 861 -17.78 77.88 25.08
N PRO A 862 -18.00 77.04 24.04
CA PRO A 862 -17.02 76.84 22.98
C PRO A 862 -16.88 78.13 22.17
N ARG A 863 -15.64 78.49 21.81
CA ARG A 863 -15.39 79.67 20.98
C ARG A 863 -15.72 79.33 19.52
N LEU A 864 -16.62 80.10 18.91
CA LEU A 864 -17.01 79.89 17.52
C LEU A 864 -15.80 79.92 16.58
N GLY A 865 -15.72 78.92 15.69
CA GLY A 865 -14.64 78.78 14.71
C GLY A 865 -13.28 78.37 15.26
N VAL A 866 -13.18 78.05 16.56
CA VAL A 866 -11.95 77.54 17.19
C VAL A 866 -12.16 76.07 17.57
N PRO A 867 -11.19 75.18 17.31
CA PRO A 867 -11.25 73.79 17.76
C PRO A 867 -11.46 73.73 19.27
N THR A 868 -12.48 72.99 19.69
CA THR A 868 -12.83 72.76 21.09
C THR A 868 -12.68 71.28 21.36
N ARG A 869 -11.94 70.92 22.41
CA ARG A 869 -11.82 69.51 22.81
C ARG A 869 -13.16 69.02 23.37
N VAL A 870 -13.67 67.97 22.74
CA VAL A 870 -14.90 67.26 23.13
C VAL A 870 -14.49 65.87 23.59
N THR A 871 -15.03 65.46 24.74
CA THR A 871 -14.80 64.13 25.30
C THR A 871 -16.08 63.32 25.25
N ALA A 872 -15.99 62.08 24.78
CA ALA A 872 -17.06 61.09 24.75
C ALA A 872 -16.68 59.94 25.70
N THR A 873 -17.42 59.77 26.79
CA THR A 873 -17.22 58.67 27.73
C THR A 873 -18.34 57.65 27.54
N VAL A 874 -18.00 56.44 27.11
CA VAL A 874 -18.96 55.35 26.98
C VAL A 874 -19.04 54.59 28.31
N VAL A 875 -20.25 54.48 28.85
CA VAL A 875 -20.53 53.84 30.14
C VAL A 875 -21.60 52.76 29.98
N ASP A 876 -21.62 51.78 30.88
CA ASP A 876 -22.72 50.84 31.02
C ASP A 876 -23.98 51.59 31.49
N ALA A 877 -25.11 51.39 30.81
CA ALA A 877 -26.34 52.15 31.05
C ALA A 877 -26.98 51.87 32.42
N GLN A 878 -26.69 50.73 33.05
CA GLN A 878 -27.25 50.34 34.35
C GLN A 878 -26.36 50.75 35.52
N THR A 879 -25.05 50.54 35.39
CA THR A 879 -24.08 50.74 36.46
C THR A 879 -23.45 52.14 36.42
N GLY A 880 -23.38 52.76 35.24
CA GLY A 880 -22.69 54.02 35.01
C GLY A 880 -21.16 53.91 35.04
N GLU A 881 -20.61 52.69 35.11
CA GLU A 881 -19.17 52.46 35.03
C GLU A 881 -18.69 52.54 33.57
N PRO A 882 -17.50 53.11 33.28
CA PRO A 882 -16.97 53.16 31.93
C PRO A 882 -16.69 51.77 31.34
N ILE A 883 -16.97 51.60 30.05
CA ILE A 883 -16.68 50.33 29.35
C ILE A 883 -15.26 50.34 28.80
N GLU A 884 -14.55 49.21 28.90
CA GLU A 884 -13.16 49.08 28.42
C GLU A 884 -13.05 48.34 27.09
N ASP A 885 -14.16 47.82 26.58
CA ASP A 885 -14.22 46.89 25.46
C ASP A 885 -14.60 47.56 24.12
N ILE A 886 -14.34 48.85 23.94
CA ILE A 886 -14.50 49.49 22.62
C ILE A 886 -13.44 48.93 21.66
N THR A 887 -13.79 48.69 20.39
CA THR A 887 -12.85 48.23 19.35
C THR A 887 -12.91 49.15 18.15
N HIS A 888 -11.86 49.12 17.30
CA HIS A 888 -11.88 49.84 16.03
C HIS A 888 -12.97 49.28 15.11
N SER A 889 -13.78 50.19 14.56
CA SER A 889 -14.67 49.98 13.42
C SER A 889 -14.19 50.94 12.33
N HIS A 890 -14.00 50.47 11.09
CA HIS A 890 -13.54 51.35 9.98
C HIS A 890 -12.24 52.13 10.29
N GLU A 891 -11.24 51.46 10.88
CA GLU A 891 -9.98 52.07 11.38
C GLU A 891 -10.14 53.13 12.50
N ALA A 892 -11.36 53.50 12.90
CA ALA A 892 -11.65 54.48 13.95
C ALA A 892 -12.20 53.81 15.22
N TRP A 893 -11.94 54.39 16.40
CA TRP A 893 -12.57 53.93 17.64
C TRP A 893 -14.05 54.31 17.73
N MET A 894 -14.39 55.45 17.14
CA MET A 894 -15.73 56.01 17.10
C MET A 894 -15.82 56.99 15.94
N HIS A 895 -16.92 56.97 15.21
CA HIS A 895 -17.32 58.07 14.32
C HIS A 895 -18.17 59.05 15.13
N LEU A 896 -17.79 60.33 15.12
CA LEU A 896 -18.56 61.42 15.71
C LEU A 896 -18.95 62.41 14.60
N ILE A 897 -20.24 62.43 14.28
CA ILE A 897 -20.82 63.29 13.27
C ILE A 897 -21.59 64.41 13.97
N ALA A 898 -21.14 65.65 13.79
CA ALA A 898 -21.80 66.84 14.34
C ALA A 898 -22.37 67.70 13.21
N THR A 899 -23.68 67.91 13.22
CA THR A 899 -24.41 68.79 12.30
C THR A 899 -25.22 69.81 13.06
N ARG A 900 -25.51 70.99 12.48
CA ARG A 900 -26.50 71.90 13.05
C ARG A 900 -27.90 71.31 12.83
N ASP A 901 -28.88 71.64 13.66
CA ASP A 901 -30.24 71.09 13.56
C ASP A 901 -30.97 71.38 12.23
N ASP A 902 -30.54 72.40 11.50
CA ASP A 902 -30.95 72.70 10.13
C ASP A 902 -30.06 72.09 9.04
N LEU A 903 -29.13 71.21 9.42
CA LEU A 903 -28.11 70.55 8.59
C LEU A 903 -27.19 71.51 7.81
N GLY A 904 -27.14 72.80 8.19
CA GLY A 904 -26.33 73.81 7.52
C GLY A 904 -24.82 73.70 7.77
N THR A 905 -24.39 72.83 8.67
CA THR A 905 -22.97 72.56 9.00
C THR A 905 -22.75 71.07 9.13
N PHE A 906 -21.58 70.58 8.77
CA PHE A 906 -21.22 69.17 8.87
C PHE A 906 -19.77 69.02 9.32
N ALA A 907 -19.54 68.14 10.30
CA ALA A 907 -18.23 67.69 10.72
C ALA A 907 -18.29 66.20 11.00
N HIS A 908 -17.39 65.43 10.39
CA HIS A 908 -17.18 64.02 10.65
C HIS A 908 -15.77 63.84 11.20
N VAL A 909 -15.65 63.49 12.48
CA VAL A 909 -14.39 63.42 13.22
C VAL A 909 -14.31 62.11 14.00
N HIS A 910 -13.09 61.72 14.38
CA HIS A 910 -12.81 60.41 14.98
C HIS A 910 -12.14 60.58 16.34
N PRO A 911 -12.86 60.44 17.46
CA PRO A 911 -12.29 60.48 18.80
C PRO A 911 -11.24 59.41 19.07
N GLU A 912 -10.16 59.78 19.75
CA GLU A 912 -9.06 58.90 20.14
C GLU A 912 -9.06 58.63 21.66
N PRO A 913 -8.64 57.44 22.13
CA PRO A 913 -8.53 57.12 23.55
C PRO A 913 -7.64 58.10 24.31
N THR A 914 -8.13 58.59 25.45
CA THR A 914 -7.37 59.51 26.33
C THR A 914 -6.43 58.78 27.29
N GLY A 915 -6.62 57.46 27.44
CA GLY A 915 -5.95 56.62 28.43
C GLY A 915 -6.79 56.35 29.68
N GLU A 916 -7.94 57.01 29.84
CA GLU A 916 -8.96 56.66 30.82
C GLU A 916 -9.97 55.67 30.22
N ALA A 917 -10.48 54.74 31.04
CA ALA A 917 -11.40 53.70 30.60
C ALA A 917 -12.65 54.30 29.96
N GLY A 918 -13.02 53.80 28.77
CA GLY A 918 -14.21 54.23 28.03
C GLY A 918 -14.18 55.68 27.51
N GLU A 919 -13.08 56.42 27.72
CA GLU A 919 -12.97 57.83 27.37
C GLU A 919 -12.23 58.06 26.06
N LEU A 920 -12.91 58.71 25.11
CA LEU A 920 -12.38 59.12 23.82
C LEU A 920 -12.47 60.65 23.69
N ALA A 921 -11.52 61.29 23.03
CA ALA A 921 -11.55 62.74 22.83
C ALA A 921 -11.15 63.16 21.42
N VAL A 922 -11.74 64.27 20.97
CA VAL A 922 -11.49 64.87 19.65
C VAL A 922 -11.56 66.40 19.71
N ASP A 923 -10.82 67.08 18.85
CA ASP A 923 -10.97 68.52 18.67
C ASP A 923 -12.05 68.80 17.61
N LEU A 924 -13.21 69.30 18.06
CA LEU A 924 -14.35 69.63 17.21
C LEU A 924 -14.52 71.14 17.09
N THR A 925 -14.69 71.65 15.87
CA THR A 925 -14.92 73.08 15.63
C THR A 925 -16.41 73.35 15.40
N PHE A 926 -17.00 74.23 16.21
CA PHE A 926 -18.36 74.72 16.02
C PHE A 926 -18.31 76.07 15.27
N PRO A 927 -18.62 76.13 13.97
CA PRO A 927 -18.44 77.34 13.17
C PRO A 927 -19.43 78.46 13.53
N THR A 928 -20.64 78.11 14.01
CA THR A 928 -21.71 79.06 14.31
C THR A 928 -22.43 78.71 15.61
N ALA A 929 -23.07 79.68 16.26
CA ALA A 929 -23.97 79.38 17.37
C ALA A 929 -25.24 78.66 16.88
N GLY A 930 -25.87 77.88 17.76
CA GLY A 930 -27.05 77.09 17.42
C GLY A 930 -27.09 75.75 18.14
N ARG A 931 -28.15 74.98 17.87
CA ARG A 931 -28.30 73.61 18.37
C ARG A 931 -27.67 72.65 17.36
N TYR A 932 -26.80 71.77 17.84
CA TYR A 932 -26.13 70.73 17.07
C TYR A 932 -26.71 69.36 17.42
N ILE A 933 -26.87 68.53 16.40
CA ILE A 933 -27.13 67.10 16.48
C ILE A 933 -25.76 66.41 16.42
N VAL A 934 -25.41 65.67 17.46
CA VAL A 934 -24.18 64.88 17.51
C VAL A 934 -24.57 63.41 17.51
N ASN A 935 -24.19 62.71 16.44
CA ASN A 935 -24.37 61.26 16.31
C ASN A 935 -23.02 60.59 16.54
N THR A 936 -22.99 59.58 17.41
CA THR A 936 -21.82 58.75 17.67
C THR A 936 -22.10 57.32 17.23
N GLU A 937 -21.12 56.70 16.59
CA GLU A 937 -21.15 55.32 16.14
C GLU A 937 -19.84 54.63 16.51
N PHE A 938 -19.91 53.51 17.22
CA PHE A 938 -18.75 52.77 17.70
C PHE A 938 -19.11 51.29 17.87
N ARG A 939 -18.11 50.42 18.09
CA ARG A 939 -18.34 48.98 18.26
C ARG A 939 -17.73 48.46 19.56
N GLN A 940 -18.45 47.55 20.23
CA GLN A 940 -17.92 46.79 21.36
C GLN A 940 -17.24 45.50 20.90
N GLN A 941 -16.22 45.07 21.63
CA GLN A 941 -15.42 43.89 21.33
C GLN A 941 -16.28 42.63 21.38
N GLY A 942 -16.33 41.90 20.28
CA GLY A 942 -17.13 40.68 20.17
C GLY A 942 -18.60 40.91 19.76
N GLN A 943 -19.03 42.15 19.54
CA GLN A 943 -20.32 42.46 18.91
C GLN A 943 -20.17 42.67 17.40
N MET A 944 -21.22 42.31 16.66
CA MET A 944 -21.26 42.40 15.19
C MET A 944 -21.90 43.71 14.68
N SER A 945 -22.81 44.30 15.45
CA SER A 945 -23.49 45.57 15.12
C SER A 945 -22.71 46.77 15.66
N ASP A 946 -22.69 47.87 14.91
CA ASP A 946 -22.30 49.15 15.46
C ASP A 946 -23.37 49.68 16.43
N VAL A 947 -22.96 50.46 17.41
CA VAL A 947 -23.82 51.09 18.41
C VAL A 947 -23.97 52.57 18.07
N HIS A 948 -25.21 52.99 17.84
CA HIS A 948 -25.55 54.35 17.49
C HIS A 948 -26.19 55.11 18.66
N GLN A 949 -25.73 56.34 18.89
CA GLN A 949 -26.37 57.26 19.83
C GLN A 949 -26.44 58.69 19.28
N ARG A 950 -27.60 59.31 19.45
CA ARG A 950 -27.82 60.74 19.14
C ARG A 950 -27.90 61.58 20.41
N GLN A 951 -27.21 62.71 20.40
CA GLN A 951 -27.23 63.72 21.45
C GLN A 951 -27.40 65.12 20.87
N TYR A 952 -27.77 66.08 21.71
CA TYR A 952 -27.93 67.47 21.29
C TYR A 952 -27.01 68.37 22.11
N VAL A 953 -26.21 69.19 21.42
CA VAL A 953 -25.29 70.15 22.02
C VAL A 953 -25.75 71.55 21.64
N THR A 954 -25.94 72.45 22.60
CA THR A 954 -26.34 73.84 22.30
C THR A 954 -25.16 74.77 22.48
N VAL A 955 -24.73 75.40 21.39
CA VAL A 955 -23.67 76.42 21.40
C VAL A 955 -24.31 77.79 21.50
N THR A 956 -23.99 78.51 22.58
CA THR A 956 -24.57 79.83 22.86
C THR A 956 -23.98 80.93 21.96
N GLY A 957 -24.84 81.84 21.49
CA GLY A 957 -24.46 82.97 20.64
C GLY A 957 -25.56 83.34 19.63
N ASP A 958 -25.27 84.30 18.76
CA ASP A 958 -26.18 84.70 17.68
C ASP A 958 -26.16 83.65 16.56
N ALA A 959 -27.20 82.82 16.52
CA ALA A 959 -27.35 81.78 15.50
C ALA A 959 -27.68 82.41 14.13
N PRO A 960 -27.10 81.92 13.02
CA PRO A 960 -27.50 82.32 11.67
C PRO A 960 -28.96 81.98 11.38
N ALA A 961 -29.50 82.57 10.31
CA ALA A 961 -30.81 82.17 9.82
C ALA A 961 -30.80 80.66 9.45
N PRO A 962 -31.89 79.91 9.73
CA PRO A 962 -31.98 78.50 9.38
C PRO A 962 -31.78 78.26 7.89
N VAL A 963 -31.00 77.24 7.54
CA VAL A 963 -30.85 76.76 6.17
C VAL A 963 -32.11 76.01 5.77
N VAL A 964 -32.71 76.41 4.64
CA VAL A 964 -33.81 75.66 4.02
C VAL A 964 -33.21 74.78 2.93
N LEU A 965 -33.20 73.47 3.17
CA LEU A 965 -32.73 72.50 2.18
C LEU A 965 -33.72 72.40 1.00
N THR A 966 -33.19 72.49 -0.21
CA THR A 966 -33.91 72.25 -1.46
C THR A 966 -33.07 71.30 -2.31
N GLU A 967 -33.72 70.45 -3.11
CA GLU A 967 -33.04 69.51 -4.00
C GLU A 967 -31.87 70.17 -4.74
N SER A 968 -30.67 69.59 -4.61
CA SER A 968 -29.45 70.12 -5.21
C SER A 968 -29.33 69.65 -6.67
N PRO A 969 -28.54 70.34 -7.50
CA PRO A 969 -28.06 69.72 -8.73
C PRO A 969 -27.42 68.35 -8.44
N ARG A 970 -27.61 67.39 -9.33
CA ARG A 970 -26.97 66.06 -9.24
C ARG A 970 -25.48 66.09 -9.62
N GLU A 971 -24.93 67.25 -9.99
CA GLU A 971 -23.51 67.47 -10.31
C GLU A 971 -22.96 68.59 -9.43
N ILE A 972 -21.86 68.34 -8.72
CA ILE A 972 -21.19 69.32 -7.85
C ILE A 972 -19.67 69.28 -8.10
N VAL A 973 -19.04 70.45 -8.17
CA VAL A 973 -17.59 70.57 -8.28
C VAL A 973 -17.00 71.04 -6.95
N VAL A 974 -16.12 70.23 -6.36
CA VAL A 974 -15.40 70.53 -5.11
C VAL A 974 -13.91 70.29 -5.35
N ASP A 975 -13.07 71.26 -4.97
CA ASP A 975 -11.60 71.18 -5.05
C ASP A 975 -11.03 70.68 -6.40
N GLY A 976 -11.68 71.02 -7.51
CA GLY A 976 -11.25 70.65 -8.87
C GLY A 976 -11.75 69.28 -9.35
N VAL A 977 -12.50 68.55 -8.53
CA VAL A 977 -13.16 67.29 -8.88
C VAL A 977 -14.65 67.54 -9.11
N ARG A 978 -15.17 67.10 -10.27
CA ARG A 978 -16.60 67.03 -10.56
C ARG A 978 -17.12 65.67 -10.08
N VAL A 979 -18.13 65.71 -9.21
CA VAL A 979 -18.83 64.52 -8.71
C VAL A 979 -20.29 64.55 -9.14
N GLU A 980 -20.75 63.50 -9.80
CA GLU A 980 -22.14 63.31 -10.20
C GLU A 980 -22.80 62.22 -9.34
N LEU A 981 -24.02 62.49 -8.84
CA LEU A 981 -24.82 61.56 -8.05
C LEU A 981 -25.94 60.97 -8.92
N GLY A 982 -25.76 59.71 -9.33
CA GLY A 982 -26.76 58.92 -10.02
C GLY A 982 -27.62 58.06 -9.08
N GLY A 983 -28.75 57.56 -9.61
CA GLY A 983 -29.73 56.78 -8.85
C GLY A 983 -30.90 57.61 -8.28
N ASP A 984 -32.00 56.94 -7.96
CA ASP A 984 -33.21 57.55 -7.41
C ASP A 984 -33.37 57.17 -5.94
N ALA A 985 -33.72 58.15 -5.09
CA ALA A 985 -34.03 57.90 -3.68
C ALA A 985 -35.50 57.45 -3.55
N VAL A 986 -35.70 56.17 -3.21
CA VAL A 986 -37.01 55.53 -3.11
C VAL A 986 -37.30 55.16 -1.66
N VAL A 987 -38.51 55.44 -1.19
CA VAL A 987 -38.91 55.14 0.19
C VAL A 987 -39.28 53.67 0.35
N GLY A 988 -38.74 53.02 1.38
CA GLY A 988 -39.14 51.67 1.82
C GLY A 988 -38.35 50.49 1.23
N GLU A 989 -37.41 50.74 0.31
CA GLU A 989 -36.42 49.76 -0.17
C GLU A 989 -35.02 50.43 -0.19
N PRO A 990 -33.91 49.70 0.00
CA PRO A 990 -32.57 50.24 -0.19
C PRO A 990 -32.42 50.81 -1.59
N SER A 991 -32.00 52.07 -1.69
CA SER A 991 -31.80 52.76 -2.96
C SER A 991 -30.35 52.61 -3.41
N ASP A 992 -30.16 52.18 -4.66
CA ASP A 992 -28.86 52.06 -5.32
C ASP A 992 -28.44 53.42 -5.88
N LEU A 993 -27.62 54.15 -5.12
CA LEU A 993 -27.02 55.40 -5.57
C LEU A 993 -25.59 55.13 -6.05
N HIS A 994 -25.07 55.98 -6.94
CA HIS A 994 -23.66 55.92 -7.33
C HIS A 994 -23.06 57.31 -7.50
N PHE A 995 -21.78 57.44 -7.17
CA PHE A 995 -20.98 58.63 -7.37
C PHE A 995 -20.01 58.42 -8.52
N GLU A 996 -20.06 59.30 -9.53
CA GLU A 996 -19.11 59.30 -10.64
C GLU A 996 -18.13 60.47 -10.51
N PHE A 997 -16.84 60.20 -10.63
CA PHE A 997 -15.75 61.15 -10.39
C PHE A 997 -15.02 61.50 -11.69
N THR A 998 -14.97 62.79 -12.03
CA THR A 998 -14.22 63.31 -13.18
C THR A 998 -13.40 64.53 -12.80
N ASP A 999 -12.24 64.71 -13.42
CA ASP A 999 -11.45 65.94 -13.25
C ASP A 999 -12.19 67.12 -13.92
N ALA A 1000 -12.43 68.19 -13.16
CA ALA A 1000 -13.28 69.29 -13.62
C ALA A 1000 -12.67 70.10 -14.77
N THR A 1001 -11.34 70.02 -14.96
CA THR A 1001 -10.60 70.81 -15.96
C THR A 1001 -10.37 70.01 -17.26
N SER A 1002 -9.94 68.76 -17.14
CA SER A 1002 -9.59 67.87 -18.26
C SER A 1002 -10.78 67.01 -18.72
N GLY A 1003 -11.74 66.72 -17.84
CA GLY A 1003 -12.86 65.84 -18.11
C GLY A 1003 -12.50 64.35 -18.11
N GLU A 1004 -11.29 63.98 -17.68
CA GLU A 1004 -10.89 62.58 -17.55
C GLU A 1004 -11.52 61.93 -16.29
N PRO A 1005 -11.95 60.65 -16.36
CA PRO A 1005 -12.42 59.91 -15.18
C PRO A 1005 -11.33 59.74 -14.13
N ILE A 1006 -11.69 59.82 -12.85
CA ILE A 1006 -10.77 59.65 -11.72
C ILE A 1006 -10.93 58.24 -11.15
N ASP A 1007 -10.00 57.34 -11.45
CA ASP A 1007 -10.00 55.92 -11.03
C ASP A 1007 -8.95 55.59 -9.96
N ASN A 1008 -8.36 56.62 -9.35
CA ASN A 1008 -7.24 56.51 -8.42
C ASN A 1008 -7.55 57.04 -7.01
N LEU A 1009 -8.83 57.07 -6.61
CA LEU A 1009 -9.23 57.39 -5.23
C LEU A 1009 -8.63 56.36 -4.27
N ARG A 1010 -8.23 56.79 -3.08
CA ARG A 1010 -7.59 55.93 -2.08
C ARG A 1010 -8.57 55.52 -0.98
N PRO A 1011 -8.33 54.39 -0.30
CA PRO A 1011 -9.07 54.02 0.90
C PRO A 1011 -9.13 55.16 1.90
N PHE A 1012 -10.32 55.43 2.43
CA PHE A 1012 -10.57 56.34 3.54
C PHE A 1012 -11.23 55.52 4.65
N LEU A 1013 -10.55 55.36 5.80
CA LEU A 1013 -11.08 54.65 6.97
C LEU A 1013 -11.58 53.22 6.64
N ALA A 1014 -10.73 52.46 5.95
CA ALA A 1014 -11.07 51.11 5.44
C ALA A 1014 -12.34 51.00 4.55
N ALA A 1015 -12.78 52.09 3.92
CA ALA A 1015 -13.81 52.09 2.88
C ALA A 1015 -13.37 52.83 1.60
N ALA A 1016 -14.07 52.64 0.48
CA ALA A 1016 -13.84 53.43 -0.73
C ALA A 1016 -14.35 54.88 -0.59
N GLY A 1017 -15.34 55.07 0.29
CA GLY A 1017 -15.87 56.36 0.72
C GLY A 1017 -16.88 56.17 1.85
N HIS A 1018 -17.16 57.25 2.58
CA HIS A 1018 -18.16 57.30 3.64
C HIS A 1018 -19.29 58.24 3.24
N VAL A 1019 -20.54 57.84 3.43
CA VAL A 1019 -21.72 58.61 3.03
C VAL A 1019 -22.65 58.76 4.23
N VAL A 1020 -22.78 59.97 4.75
CA VAL A 1020 -23.74 60.26 5.81
C VAL A 1020 -25.05 60.73 5.19
N VAL A 1021 -26.17 60.10 5.57
CA VAL A 1021 -27.51 60.41 5.07
C VAL A 1021 -28.39 60.87 6.23
N MET A 1022 -28.94 62.08 6.16
CA MET A 1022 -29.83 62.63 7.18
C MET A 1022 -31.05 63.30 6.56
N ARG A 1023 -32.23 63.03 7.11
CA ARG A 1023 -33.46 63.76 6.73
C ARG A 1023 -33.38 65.23 7.16
N ALA A 1024 -33.97 66.13 6.39
CA ALA A 1024 -33.90 67.59 6.60
C ALA A 1024 -34.42 68.09 7.97
N ASP A 1025 -35.25 67.31 8.66
CA ASP A 1025 -35.72 67.60 10.02
C ASP A 1025 -34.80 67.01 11.11
N GLY A 1026 -33.69 66.39 10.73
CA GLY A 1026 -32.71 65.77 11.59
C GLY A 1026 -33.20 64.48 12.27
N THR A 1027 -34.33 63.91 11.86
CA THR A 1027 -34.94 62.76 12.55
C THR A 1027 -34.26 61.43 12.23
N THR A 1028 -33.74 61.25 11.02
CA THR A 1028 -33.02 60.02 10.61
C THR A 1028 -31.51 60.25 10.53
N PHE A 1029 -30.75 59.16 10.66
CA PHE A 1029 -29.30 59.14 10.48
C PHE A 1029 -28.91 57.76 9.94
N ALA A 1030 -28.15 57.73 8.86
CA ALA A 1030 -27.46 56.55 8.36
C ALA A 1030 -26.02 56.94 8.00
N HIS A 1031 -25.09 56.02 8.22
CA HIS A 1031 -23.69 56.17 7.85
C HIS A 1031 -23.29 54.96 7.01
N GLU A 1032 -23.26 55.18 5.71
CA GLU A 1032 -23.08 54.14 4.70
C GLU A 1032 -21.67 54.18 4.12
N HIS A 1033 -21.26 53.09 3.49
CA HIS A 1033 -19.97 52.97 2.85
C HIS A 1033 -20.11 52.80 1.35
N ALA A 1034 -19.29 53.51 0.59
CA ALA A 1034 -19.23 53.34 -0.85
C ALA A 1034 -18.40 52.09 -1.20
N GLU A 1035 -18.82 51.37 -2.23
CA GLU A 1035 -18.20 50.15 -2.72
C GLU A 1035 -18.02 50.16 -4.25
N THR A 1036 -17.17 49.26 -4.74
CA THR A 1036 -16.98 49.03 -6.18
C THR A 1036 -16.77 47.55 -6.44
N GLU A 1037 -17.07 47.12 -7.67
CA GLU A 1037 -16.84 45.77 -8.14
C GLU A 1037 -15.71 45.73 -9.19
N ASP A 1038 -14.97 44.62 -9.27
CA ASP A 1038 -14.01 44.38 -10.35
C ASP A 1038 -14.71 43.95 -11.66
N GLY A 1039 -13.93 43.75 -12.74
CA GLY A 1039 -14.46 43.37 -14.06
C GLY A 1039 -15.18 42.00 -14.13
N SER A 1040 -15.20 41.24 -13.03
CA SER A 1040 -15.90 39.97 -12.85
C SER A 1040 -17.12 40.09 -11.91
N GLY A 1041 -17.49 41.30 -11.48
CA GLY A 1041 -18.63 41.55 -10.57
C GLY A 1041 -18.32 41.19 -9.11
N ARG A 1042 -17.07 41.35 -8.69
CA ARG A 1042 -16.56 40.98 -7.37
C ARG A 1042 -16.25 42.23 -6.54
N PRO A 1043 -16.71 42.38 -5.28
CA PRO A 1043 -16.42 43.56 -4.48
C PRO A 1043 -14.91 43.77 -4.30
N VAL A 1044 -14.45 45.01 -4.45
CA VAL A 1044 -13.05 45.41 -4.27
C VAL A 1044 -12.86 45.91 -2.84
N PHE A 1045 -11.98 45.24 -2.09
CA PHE A 1045 -11.74 45.57 -0.69
C PHE A 1045 -10.82 46.80 -0.53
N ALA A 1046 -11.13 47.65 0.45
CA ALA A 1046 -10.37 48.85 0.80
C ALA A 1046 -9.13 48.53 1.66
N THR A 1047 -8.17 47.81 1.07
CA THR A 1047 -6.87 47.52 1.70
C THR A 1047 -5.82 48.58 1.31
N PRO A 1048 -4.74 48.74 2.12
CA PRO A 1048 -3.68 49.69 1.78
C PRO A 1048 -3.09 49.42 0.38
N GLY A 1049 -3.17 50.42 -0.50
CA GLY A 1049 -2.64 50.34 -1.87
C GLY A 1049 -3.69 50.04 -2.95
N THR A 1050 -4.95 49.78 -2.59
CA THR A 1050 -6.05 49.71 -3.57
C THR A 1050 -6.44 51.10 -4.05
N THR A 1051 -7.00 51.15 -5.26
CA THR A 1051 -7.50 52.37 -5.88
C THR A 1051 -8.93 52.18 -6.34
N PHE A 1052 -9.71 53.25 -6.31
CA PHE A 1052 -11.15 53.26 -6.50
C PHE A 1052 -11.58 54.30 -7.54
N GLY A 1053 -12.72 54.05 -8.19
CA GLY A 1053 -13.32 54.90 -9.21
C GLY A 1053 -13.27 54.30 -10.62
N PRO A 1054 -13.81 55.00 -11.63
CA PRO A 1054 -14.43 56.33 -11.53
C PRO A 1054 -15.87 56.32 -11.01
N GLU A 1055 -16.46 55.16 -10.78
CA GLU A 1055 -17.82 55.01 -10.25
C GLU A 1055 -17.78 54.25 -8.91
N LEU A 1056 -18.46 54.76 -7.88
CA LEU A 1056 -18.63 54.09 -6.59
C LEU A 1056 -20.11 53.98 -6.24
N LYS A 1057 -20.57 52.78 -5.91
CA LYS A 1057 -21.95 52.49 -5.52
C LYS A 1057 -22.13 52.68 -4.02
N VAL A 1058 -23.31 53.13 -3.60
CA VAL A 1058 -23.73 53.15 -2.19
C VAL A 1058 -25.18 52.70 -2.11
N HIS A 1059 -25.47 51.81 -1.17
CA HIS A 1059 -26.82 51.39 -0.85
C HIS A 1059 -27.27 52.20 0.36
N ALA A 1060 -28.35 52.97 0.22
CA ALA A 1060 -28.86 53.81 1.30
C ALA A 1060 -30.36 53.62 1.47
N GLN A 1061 -30.82 53.42 2.71
CA GLN A 1061 -32.25 53.28 3.01
C GLN A 1061 -32.90 54.63 3.36
N PHE A 1062 -34.05 54.89 2.76
CA PHE A 1062 -34.87 56.08 3.04
C PHE A 1062 -36.19 55.66 3.71
N ASP A 1063 -36.30 55.84 5.02
CA ASP A 1063 -37.46 55.32 5.78
C ASP A 1063 -38.77 56.07 5.51
N THR A 1064 -38.71 57.34 5.14
CA THR A 1064 -39.90 58.21 5.04
C THR A 1064 -39.80 59.23 3.91
N VAL A 1065 -40.92 59.57 3.27
CA VAL A 1065 -40.98 60.59 2.20
C VAL A 1065 -40.52 61.96 2.71
N GLY A 1066 -39.56 62.59 2.03
CA GLY A 1066 -39.05 63.90 2.41
C GLY A 1066 -37.70 64.24 1.78
N THR A 1067 -37.18 65.42 2.12
CA THR A 1067 -35.87 65.90 1.68
C THR A 1067 -34.77 65.36 2.59
N TYR A 1068 -33.69 64.85 2.00
CA TYR A 1068 -32.52 64.28 2.67
C TYR A 1068 -31.26 64.99 2.22
N GLN A 1069 -30.33 65.16 3.16
CA GLN A 1069 -28.98 65.66 2.93
C GLN A 1069 -28.00 64.49 3.01
N LEU A 1070 -27.16 64.38 1.98
CA LEU A 1070 -26.09 63.41 1.88
C LEU A 1070 -24.75 64.14 1.93
N TRP A 1071 -23.77 63.60 2.63
CA TRP A 1071 -22.37 64.04 2.57
C TRP A 1071 -21.49 62.85 2.22
N GLY A 1072 -20.98 62.82 0.99
CA GLY A 1072 -20.00 61.82 0.55
C GLY A 1072 -18.58 62.29 0.85
N GLN A 1073 -17.80 61.46 1.52
CA GLN A 1073 -16.39 61.71 1.86
C GLN A 1073 -15.47 60.70 1.19
N PHE A 1074 -14.54 61.20 0.37
CA PHE A 1074 -13.65 60.39 -0.47
C PHE A 1074 -12.22 60.90 -0.36
N ARG A 1075 -11.22 60.01 -0.36
CA ARG A 1075 -9.81 60.41 -0.30
C ARG A 1075 -9.19 60.42 -1.69
N THR A 1076 -8.65 61.57 -2.10
CA THR A 1076 -7.99 61.74 -3.40
C THR A 1076 -6.62 61.06 -3.42
N ALA A 1077 -6.02 60.94 -4.62
CA ALA A 1077 -4.68 60.37 -4.79
C ALA A 1077 -3.58 61.14 -4.01
N ASP A 1078 -3.76 62.45 -3.81
CA ASP A 1078 -2.84 63.32 -3.06
C ASP A 1078 -3.01 63.20 -1.54
N GLY A 1079 -4.07 62.50 -1.08
CA GLY A 1079 -4.35 62.23 0.32
C GLY A 1079 -5.35 63.18 0.97
N ASP A 1080 -5.84 64.18 0.23
CA ASP A 1080 -6.87 65.11 0.69
C ASP A 1080 -8.26 64.43 0.77
N VAL A 1081 -9.08 64.82 1.74
CA VAL A 1081 -10.44 64.29 1.91
C VAL A 1081 -11.45 65.26 1.29
N LEU A 1082 -12.04 64.84 0.18
CA LEU A 1082 -13.12 65.52 -0.51
C LEU A 1082 -14.43 65.28 0.24
N THR A 1083 -15.16 66.33 0.61
CA THR A 1083 -16.52 66.22 1.19
C THR A 1083 -17.53 66.88 0.24
N VAL A 1084 -18.47 66.09 -0.28
CA VAL A 1084 -19.43 66.53 -1.31
C VAL A 1084 -20.86 66.45 -0.78
N PRO A 1085 -21.57 67.59 -0.64
CA PRO A 1085 -22.93 67.61 -0.11
C PRO A 1085 -23.99 67.52 -1.22
N PHE A 1086 -24.88 66.54 -1.19
CA PHE A 1086 -26.05 66.46 -2.08
C PHE A 1086 -27.36 66.57 -1.29
N THR A 1087 -28.39 67.15 -1.90
CA THR A 1087 -29.75 67.18 -1.34
C THR A 1087 -30.69 66.45 -2.30
N VAL A 1088 -31.33 65.39 -1.83
CA VAL A 1088 -32.25 64.56 -2.64
C VAL A 1088 -33.64 64.52 -2.01
N ASP A 1089 -34.68 64.41 -2.83
CA ASP A 1089 -36.05 64.18 -2.35
C ASP A 1089 -36.40 62.68 -2.51
N ALA A 1090 -36.54 61.98 -1.38
CA ALA A 1090 -36.99 60.58 -1.36
C ALA A 1090 -38.51 60.52 -1.52
N ARG A 1091 -38.99 59.71 -2.49
CA ARG A 1091 -40.40 59.64 -2.87
C ARG A 1091 -41.05 58.28 -2.67
#